data_AF-A0A7J7KA50-F1
#
_entry.id   AF-A0A7J7KA50-F1
#
_cell.length_a   1.000
_cell.length_b   1.000
_cell.length_c   1.000
_cell.angle_alpha   90.00
_cell.angle_beta   90.00
_cell.angle_gamma   90.00
#
_symmetry.space_group_name_H-M   'P 1'
#
loop_
_entity.id
_entity.type
_entity.pdbx_description
1 polymer ?
#
loop_
_entity_poly.entity_id
_entity_poly.type
_entity_poly.pdbx_seq_one_letter_code
_entity_poly.pdbx_strand_id
1 'polypeptide(L)'
;MVSKGTYAQVMVGDSDTDGWYTRKLSVSHTELILAIKSPANCAVGKWSFSFDSVNTNENGELMELMQEPITCSAFILFNAWCEDDAVYLKNGDWADEYVLNDTGKVYRGSAKQIIGKPWNFGQFESVSLQAALFLLDEVSSLASTARGNPIILSRKLSALVCSNMIHQCLFASVMYASPLLATRYSNTLLLVIIGCQVNSQDDNGVLVGSWTGDYSTGTPPDSWSGSVAILKQYMQTKSSVSIYCSSRLVIALVHLYVVNALVELLLYWCTSVKFGQCWVFAGVLTTVFRAIGIPARPVTNFLSAHDTDGSLTIDCHYNSDGEPLTELNRDSVWNFHVWTEAWMTRPDLKLGYGGWQAVDSTPQETSDGVYRAGPASVAAIKNGDVGTLYDTPFLFAEVNADRIHWFKMNDGRIQKQFEKDIVGKNISTKAIGWRLSSSPHFSDREDLTMQYKHPEGSTLERAAVWRASSMSTKPNMYSENENNNDVTIKIADVEDITFGNDFQLPVTLKNNSYAERTVNMMVSLYSIFYTGIICRKLKKLSFQCLIPANSAKQCMVPVSANDYINQMADHNYGMKVNYVCSVLETKRVVAVQDDFVLTLPTPELVVSKKQVMIGGEFEVSISVRNPLKKNLTGCQFTFESAGNIKPTTVYASDIPTNHSAAARCVVTAKRAGQCVLIASFLCDEMSSVQSQCDVEVLI
;
A
#
# COMPACT_ATOMS: atom_id res chain seq x y z
N MET A 1 -35.68 24.02 12.16
CA MET A 1 -34.55 23.48 12.96
C MET A 1 -33.55 22.87 12.00
N VAL A 2 -32.40 23.51 11.74
CA VAL A 2 -31.34 22.89 10.93
C VAL A 2 -30.52 22.01 11.86
N SER A 3 -30.86 20.72 11.93
CA SER A 3 -30.14 19.76 12.78
C SER A 3 -28.82 19.38 12.11
N LYS A 4 -27.71 19.95 12.59
CA LYS A 4 -26.32 19.48 12.39
C LYS A 4 -25.91 19.05 10.96
N GLY A 5 -26.61 19.46 9.90
CA GLY A 5 -26.29 19.07 8.51
C GLY A 5 -26.66 17.64 8.11
N THR A 6 -27.42 16.89 8.92
CA THR A 6 -27.84 15.49 8.63
C THR A 6 -29.34 15.34 8.37
N TYR A 7 -30.08 16.44 8.52
CA TYR A 7 -31.47 16.56 8.09
C TYR A 7 -31.68 18.00 7.64
N ALA A 8 -32.29 18.15 6.48
CA ALA A 8 -32.59 19.43 5.86
C ALA A 8 -34.06 19.44 5.45
N GLN A 9 -34.77 20.51 5.82
CA GLN A 9 -36.11 20.79 5.36
C GLN A 9 -36.05 22.07 4.56
N VAL A 10 -36.42 22.00 3.28
CA VAL A 10 -36.34 23.12 2.34
C VAL A 10 -37.72 23.33 1.73
N MET A 11 -38.23 24.56 1.80
CA MET A 11 -39.47 24.93 1.14
C MET A 11 -39.23 25.02 -0.36
N VAL A 12 -40.18 24.55 -1.15
CA VAL A 12 -40.07 24.60 -2.61
C VAL A 12 -40.19 26.05 -3.12
N GLY A 13 -39.08 26.65 -3.56
CA GLY A 13 -39.06 28.03 -4.09
C GLY A 13 -37.66 28.58 -4.38
N ASP A 14 -37.58 29.70 -5.10
CA ASP A 14 -36.34 30.28 -5.66
C ASP A 14 -35.43 31.03 -4.66
N SER A 15 -35.29 30.56 -3.42
CA SER A 15 -34.35 31.16 -2.47
C SER A 15 -32.97 30.52 -2.60
N ASP A 16 -32.06 31.17 -3.33
CA ASP A 16 -30.67 30.74 -3.44
C ASP A 16 -29.98 30.85 -2.06
N THR A 17 -29.45 29.73 -1.58
CA THR A 17 -28.68 29.66 -0.33
C THR A 17 -27.47 28.76 -0.56
N ASP A 18 -26.39 28.97 0.19
CA ASP A 18 -25.20 28.11 0.17
C ASP A 18 -25.49 26.65 0.64
N GLY A 19 -26.72 26.38 1.09
CA GLY A 19 -27.17 25.10 1.61
C GLY A 19 -27.96 24.25 0.61
N TRP A 20 -28.87 23.44 1.15
CA TRP A 20 -29.82 22.71 0.32
C TRP A 20 -30.79 23.66 -0.37
N TYR A 21 -30.96 23.48 -1.67
CA TYR A 21 -31.71 24.37 -2.54
C TYR A 21 -32.67 23.59 -3.43
N THR A 22 -33.86 24.15 -3.67
CA THR A 22 -34.83 23.60 -4.63
C THR A 22 -35.32 24.68 -5.58
N ARG A 23 -35.53 24.35 -6.85
CA ARG A 23 -36.10 25.27 -7.87
C ARG A 23 -37.24 24.58 -8.59
N LYS A 24 -38.37 25.27 -8.76
CA LYS A 24 -39.43 24.81 -9.66
C LYS A 24 -38.99 25.03 -11.10
N LEU A 25 -38.89 23.95 -11.89
CA LEU A 25 -38.54 24.03 -13.31
C LEU A 25 -39.79 24.07 -14.20
N SER A 26 -40.79 23.24 -13.90
CA SER A 26 -42.08 23.27 -14.57
C SER A 26 -43.20 22.79 -13.64
N VAL A 27 -44.40 23.29 -13.88
CA VAL A 27 -45.62 22.92 -13.16
C VAL A 27 -46.72 22.67 -14.19
N SER A 28 -47.33 21.50 -14.16
CA SER A 28 -48.55 21.17 -14.89
C SER A 28 -49.66 20.74 -13.91
N HIS A 29 -50.85 20.42 -14.42
CA HIS A 29 -51.94 19.93 -13.56
C HIS A 29 -51.64 18.57 -12.90
N THR A 30 -50.70 17.80 -13.45
CA THR A 30 -50.40 16.44 -13.00
C THR A 30 -48.92 16.20 -12.67
N GLU A 31 -48.03 17.15 -12.97
CA GLU A 31 -46.58 16.98 -12.86
C GLU A 31 -45.91 18.24 -12.30
N LEU A 32 -44.96 18.05 -11.39
CA LEU A 32 -44.08 19.07 -10.85
C LEU A 32 -42.64 18.63 -11.06
N ILE A 33 -41.87 19.40 -11.84
CA ILE A 33 -40.43 19.14 -12.04
C ILE A 33 -39.64 20.08 -11.14
N LEU A 34 -38.81 19.49 -10.27
CA LEU A 34 -37.95 20.20 -9.32
C LEU A 34 -36.47 19.96 -9.64
N ALA A 35 -35.69 21.03 -9.67
CA ALA A 35 -34.24 20.95 -9.53
C ALA A 35 -33.90 20.97 -8.03
N ILE A 36 -33.04 20.06 -7.58
CA ILE A 36 -32.57 19.98 -6.19
C ILE A 36 -31.04 20.07 -6.22
N LYS A 37 -30.46 20.92 -5.38
CA LYS A 37 -29.00 21.08 -5.21
C LYS A 37 -28.65 20.84 -3.74
N SER A 38 -27.66 19.98 -3.50
CA SER A 38 -27.05 19.80 -2.18
C SER A 38 -25.89 20.78 -1.99
N PRO A 39 -25.53 21.14 -0.74
CA PRO A 39 -24.30 21.87 -0.48
C PRO A 39 -23.06 21.04 -0.86
N ALA A 40 -21.96 21.69 -1.22
CA ALA A 40 -20.73 21.00 -1.63
C ALA A 40 -20.06 20.21 -0.48
N ASN A 41 -20.32 20.58 0.77
CA ASN A 41 -19.84 19.86 1.96
C ASN A 41 -20.88 18.86 2.50
N CYS A 42 -21.87 18.47 1.69
CA CYS A 42 -22.90 17.50 2.10
C CYS A 42 -22.25 16.18 2.55
N ALA A 43 -22.78 15.60 3.63
CA ALA A 43 -22.26 14.32 4.12
C ALA A 43 -22.42 13.22 3.07
N VAL A 44 -21.35 12.49 2.80
CA VAL A 44 -21.37 11.34 1.88
C VAL A 44 -22.14 10.18 2.49
N GLY A 45 -23.01 9.54 1.70
CA GLY A 45 -23.78 8.39 2.11
C GLY A 45 -25.14 8.26 1.41
N LYS A 46 -25.96 7.35 1.92
CA LYS A 46 -27.35 7.18 1.48
C LYS A 46 -28.25 8.21 2.17
N TRP A 47 -28.93 9.03 1.37
CA TRP A 47 -29.91 10.01 1.82
C TRP A 47 -31.32 9.57 1.47
N SER A 48 -32.26 9.81 2.39
CA SER A 48 -33.69 9.64 2.16
C SER A 48 -34.32 11.02 1.96
N PHE A 49 -35.13 11.15 0.92
CA PHE A 49 -35.90 12.35 0.61
C PHE A 49 -37.38 12.06 0.88
N SER A 50 -38.04 13.00 1.56
CA SER A 50 -39.47 12.97 1.84
C SER A 50 -40.07 14.26 1.30
N PHE A 51 -41.09 14.15 0.46
CA PHE A 51 -41.80 15.29 -0.11
C PHE A 51 -43.15 15.43 0.59
N ASP A 52 -43.22 16.38 1.51
CA ASP A 52 -44.45 16.72 2.22
C ASP A 52 -45.26 17.72 1.37
N SER A 53 -46.52 17.40 1.11
CA SER A 53 -47.48 18.31 0.48
C SER A 53 -48.49 18.82 1.51
N VAL A 54 -48.84 20.10 1.39
CA VAL A 54 -49.83 20.75 2.26
C VAL A 54 -50.92 21.36 1.40
N ASN A 55 -52.18 21.06 1.71
CA ASN A 55 -53.31 21.74 1.10
C ASN A 55 -53.42 23.15 1.71
N THR A 56 -53.60 24.14 0.84
CA THR A 56 -53.85 25.53 1.24
C THR A 56 -55.26 25.93 0.84
N ASN A 57 -55.93 26.75 1.66
CA ASN A 57 -57.23 27.33 1.29
C ASN A 57 -57.03 28.43 0.22
N GLU A 58 -58.14 28.97 -0.29
CA GLU A 58 -58.13 30.05 -1.31
C GLU A 58 -57.38 31.32 -0.86
N ASN A 59 -57.17 31.50 0.45
CA ASN A 59 -56.43 32.62 1.05
C ASN A 59 -54.94 32.29 1.32
N GLY A 60 -54.48 31.08 0.98
CA GLY A 60 -53.10 30.62 1.19
C GLY A 60 -52.80 30.08 2.60
N GLU A 61 -53.81 29.91 3.46
CA GLU A 61 -53.64 29.35 4.79
C GLU A 61 -53.55 27.82 4.74
N LEU A 62 -52.61 27.25 5.50
CA LEU A 62 -52.36 25.80 5.57
C LEU A 62 -53.55 25.09 6.21
N MET A 63 -54.20 24.18 5.48
CA MET A 63 -55.38 23.44 5.94
C MET A 63 -55.04 22.04 6.47
N GLU A 64 -54.31 21.24 5.70
CA GLU A 64 -54.04 19.83 6.04
C GLU A 64 -52.75 19.34 5.38
N LEU A 65 -51.88 18.68 6.16
CA LEU A 65 -50.73 17.93 5.64
C LEU A 65 -51.26 16.63 5.02
N MET A 66 -50.86 16.32 3.79
CA MET A 66 -51.19 15.01 3.22
C MET A 66 -50.52 13.90 4.03
N GLN A 67 -51.27 12.84 4.33
CA GLN A 67 -50.85 11.81 5.31
C GLN A 67 -49.73 10.89 4.81
N GLU A 68 -49.49 10.79 3.50
CA GLU A 68 -48.44 9.93 2.94
C GLU A 68 -47.46 10.74 2.07
N PRO A 69 -46.26 11.06 2.58
CA PRO A 69 -45.25 11.75 1.79
C PRO A 69 -44.64 10.82 0.74
N ILE A 70 -44.32 11.38 -0.43
CA ILE A 70 -43.54 10.65 -1.44
C ILE A 70 -42.12 10.50 -0.92
N THR A 71 -41.60 9.27 -0.88
CA THR A 71 -40.24 9.00 -0.43
C THR A 71 -39.38 8.41 -1.53
N CYS A 72 -38.12 8.84 -1.59
CA CYS A 72 -37.10 8.23 -2.43
C CYS A 72 -35.74 8.26 -1.72
N SER A 73 -34.74 7.56 -2.27
CA SER A 73 -33.39 7.59 -1.71
C SER A 73 -32.35 7.74 -2.81
N ALA A 74 -31.28 8.47 -2.53
CA ALA A 74 -30.13 8.60 -3.42
C ALA A 74 -28.82 8.50 -2.63
N PHE A 75 -27.75 8.11 -3.32
CA PHE A 75 -26.40 8.23 -2.78
C PHE A 75 -25.84 9.60 -3.14
N ILE A 76 -25.28 10.30 -2.16
CA ILE A 76 -24.52 11.53 -2.36
C ILE A 76 -23.06 11.21 -2.06
N LEU A 77 -22.19 11.51 -3.02
CA LEU A 77 -20.75 11.28 -2.98
C LEU A 77 -20.00 12.60 -3.04
N PHE A 78 -18.69 12.57 -2.86
CA PHE A 78 -17.86 13.73 -3.19
C PHE A 78 -17.91 14.05 -4.68
N ASN A 79 -17.75 15.33 -5.02
CA ASN A 79 -17.87 15.80 -6.38
C ASN A 79 -16.58 16.47 -6.87
N ALA A 80 -15.71 15.68 -7.51
CA ALA A 80 -14.47 16.17 -8.11
C ALA A 80 -14.66 17.17 -9.27
N TRP A 81 -15.90 17.40 -9.74
CA TRP A 81 -16.24 18.38 -10.79
C TRP A 81 -16.81 19.69 -10.25
N CYS A 82 -17.09 19.78 -8.94
CA CYS A 82 -17.66 20.97 -8.32
C CYS A 82 -16.56 21.86 -7.74
N GLU A 83 -16.40 23.09 -8.22
CA GLU A 83 -15.36 24.04 -7.75
C GLU A 83 -15.42 24.33 -6.24
N ASP A 84 -16.62 24.25 -5.66
CA ASP A 84 -16.85 24.49 -4.23
C ASP A 84 -16.56 23.25 -3.35
N ASP A 85 -16.35 22.08 -3.96
CA ASP A 85 -16.04 20.84 -3.23
C ASP A 85 -14.55 20.79 -2.87
N ALA A 86 -14.26 20.32 -1.65
CA ALA A 86 -12.91 20.17 -1.14
C ALA A 86 -12.04 19.22 -1.99
N VAL A 87 -12.63 18.35 -2.81
CA VAL A 87 -11.91 17.40 -3.69
C VAL A 87 -11.90 17.81 -5.18
N TYR A 88 -12.26 19.05 -5.49
CA TYR A 88 -12.32 19.54 -6.87
C TYR A 88 -11.02 19.31 -7.67
N LEU A 89 -11.17 18.77 -8.89
CA LEU A 89 -10.11 18.65 -9.89
C LEU A 89 -10.34 19.63 -11.03
N LYS A 90 -9.43 20.59 -11.17
CA LYS A 90 -9.49 21.58 -12.26
C LYS A 90 -9.26 20.99 -13.66
N ASN A 91 -8.51 19.89 -13.75
CA ASN A 91 -8.20 19.24 -15.03
C ASN A 91 -9.17 18.09 -15.29
N GLY A 92 -9.92 18.15 -16.40
CA GLY A 92 -10.89 17.11 -16.78
C GLY A 92 -10.25 15.72 -16.95
N ASP A 93 -9.06 15.65 -17.55
CA ASP A 93 -8.36 14.37 -17.79
C ASP A 93 -7.96 13.67 -16.48
N TRP A 94 -7.78 14.45 -15.40
CA TRP A 94 -7.45 13.90 -14.08
C TRP A 94 -8.66 13.23 -13.44
N ALA A 95 -9.87 13.74 -13.67
CA ALA A 95 -11.07 13.11 -13.15
C ALA A 95 -11.32 11.75 -13.82
N ASP A 96 -11.06 11.66 -15.13
CA ASP A 96 -11.13 10.41 -15.88
C ASP A 96 -10.15 9.35 -15.33
N GLU A 97 -8.91 9.72 -15.02
CA GLU A 97 -7.92 8.76 -14.51
C GLU A 97 -8.07 8.45 -13.00
N TYR A 98 -8.32 9.47 -12.17
CA TYR A 98 -8.22 9.35 -10.71
C TYR A 98 -9.54 9.14 -10.00
N VAL A 99 -10.68 9.24 -10.72
CA VAL A 99 -12.01 8.90 -10.21
C VAL A 99 -12.65 7.81 -11.06
N LEU A 100 -12.68 7.99 -12.39
CA LEU A 100 -13.48 7.12 -13.27
C LEU A 100 -12.76 5.86 -13.76
N ASN A 101 -11.43 5.86 -13.89
CA ASN A 101 -10.72 4.67 -14.37
C ASN A 101 -10.74 3.57 -13.29
N ASP A 102 -11.26 2.39 -13.63
CA ASP A 102 -11.40 1.27 -12.71
C ASP A 102 -10.31 0.20 -12.83
N THR A 103 -9.32 0.47 -13.69
CA THR A 103 -8.11 -0.33 -13.84
C THR A 103 -6.87 0.54 -13.60
N GLY A 104 -5.89 -0.04 -12.93
CA GLY A 104 -4.68 0.65 -12.54
C GLY A 104 -3.45 -0.25 -12.61
N LYS A 105 -2.36 0.28 -12.09
CA LYS A 105 -1.08 -0.40 -11.99
C LYS A 105 -0.39 0.06 -10.72
N VAL A 106 0.26 -0.87 -10.04
CA VAL A 106 1.17 -0.60 -8.93
C VAL A 106 2.56 -1.03 -9.38
N TYR A 107 3.58 -0.23 -9.08
CA TYR A 107 4.95 -0.56 -9.43
C TYR A 107 5.60 -1.34 -8.29
N ARG A 108 6.39 -2.36 -8.62
CA ARG A 108 7.11 -3.24 -7.68
C ARG A 108 8.49 -3.60 -8.21
N GLY A 109 9.24 -4.41 -7.47
CA GLY A 109 10.56 -4.88 -7.86
C GLY A 109 11.65 -4.16 -7.06
N SER A 110 12.60 -3.53 -7.74
CA SER A 110 13.64 -2.73 -7.11
C SER A 110 13.79 -1.38 -7.81
N ALA A 111 14.51 -0.43 -7.21
CA ALA A 111 14.81 0.84 -7.85
C ALA A 111 15.54 0.68 -9.20
N LYS A 112 16.31 -0.41 -9.36
CA LYS A 112 17.05 -0.73 -10.59
C LYS A 112 16.19 -1.46 -11.63
N GLN A 113 15.16 -2.18 -11.17
CA GLN A 113 14.28 -2.96 -12.02
C GLN A 113 12.82 -2.82 -11.58
N ILE A 114 12.15 -1.86 -12.21
CA ILE A 114 10.78 -1.49 -11.91
C ILE A 114 9.82 -2.31 -12.78
N ILE A 115 8.91 -3.02 -12.14
CA ILE A 115 7.91 -3.87 -12.80
C ILE A 115 6.52 -3.36 -12.45
N GLY A 116 5.68 -3.13 -13.46
CA GLY A 116 4.29 -2.76 -13.28
C GLY A 116 3.39 -3.97 -13.05
N LYS A 117 2.77 -4.09 -11.87
CA LYS A 117 1.71 -5.06 -11.57
C LYS A 117 0.34 -4.44 -11.86
N PRO A 118 -0.46 -4.95 -12.81
CA PRO A 118 -1.81 -4.47 -13.01
C PRO A 118 -2.67 -4.67 -11.76
N TRP A 119 -3.62 -3.77 -11.54
CA TRP A 119 -4.57 -3.85 -10.44
C TRP A 119 -5.98 -3.48 -10.91
N ASN A 120 -6.95 -4.34 -10.62
CA ASN A 120 -8.36 -4.06 -10.86
C ASN A 120 -8.97 -3.36 -9.63
N PHE A 121 -9.20 -2.03 -9.73
CA PHE A 121 -9.86 -1.30 -8.66
C PHE A 121 -11.34 -1.65 -8.56
N GLY A 122 -12.03 -1.72 -9.70
CA GLY A 122 -13.43 -2.15 -9.78
C GLY A 122 -14.40 -1.36 -8.89
N GLN A 123 -14.23 -0.04 -8.77
CA GLN A 123 -15.07 0.80 -7.90
C GLN A 123 -16.57 0.83 -8.31
N PHE A 124 -16.88 0.49 -9.57
CA PHE A 124 -18.26 0.40 -10.07
C PHE A 124 -18.92 -0.96 -9.86
N GLU A 125 -18.17 -1.97 -9.42
CA GLU A 125 -18.76 -3.23 -8.99
C GLU A 125 -19.61 -2.96 -7.74
N SER A 126 -20.80 -3.56 -7.67
CA SER A 126 -21.82 -3.23 -6.66
C SER A 126 -21.31 -3.33 -5.22
N VAL A 127 -20.36 -4.24 -4.97
CA VAL A 127 -19.76 -4.46 -3.66
C VAL A 127 -18.84 -3.34 -3.19
N SER A 128 -18.22 -2.60 -4.12
CA SER A 128 -17.18 -1.62 -3.78
C SER A 128 -17.76 -0.41 -3.06
N LEU A 129 -18.80 0.23 -3.62
CA LEU A 129 -19.51 1.32 -2.95
C LEU A 129 -20.20 0.84 -1.67
N GLN A 130 -20.79 -0.36 -1.66
CA GLN A 130 -21.41 -0.93 -0.47
C GLN A 130 -20.40 -1.11 0.67
N ALA A 131 -19.22 -1.67 0.38
CA ALA A 131 -18.17 -1.84 1.36
C ALA A 131 -17.63 -0.50 1.85
N ALA A 132 -17.41 0.47 0.95
CA ALA A 132 -16.97 1.81 1.33
C ALA A 132 -17.95 2.48 2.30
N LEU A 133 -19.25 2.46 2.00
CA LEU A 133 -20.28 3.01 2.88
C LEU A 133 -20.39 2.24 4.20
N PHE A 134 -20.31 0.90 4.16
CA PHE A 134 -20.32 0.07 5.37
C PHE A 134 -19.15 0.40 6.32
N LEU A 135 -17.94 0.63 5.78
CA LEU A 135 -16.80 1.08 6.57
C LEU A 135 -17.08 2.43 7.24
N LEU A 136 -17.70 3.36 6.51
CA LEU A 136 -18.07 4.69 7.03
C LEU A 136 -19.24 4.65 8.03
N ASP A 137 -20.17 3.71 7.88
CA ASP A 137 -21.36 3.58 8.72
C ASP A 137 -21.09 2.77 9.99
N GLU A 138 -20.80 1.49 9.83
CA GLU A 138 -20.87 0.51 10.91
C GLU A 138 -19.54 0.36 11.65
N VAL A 139 -18.42 0.45 10.92
CA VAL A 139 -17.09 0.18 11.49
C VAL A 139 -16.46 1.43 12.07
N SER A 140 -16.69 2.59 11.45
CA SER A 140 -15.98 3.82 11.81
C SER A 140 -16.45 4.45 13.13
N SER A 141 -17.73 4.25 13.51
CA SER A 141 -18.42 5.05 14.53
C SER A 141 -18.31 6.57 14.30
N LEU A 142 -18.07 7.01 13.05
CA LEU A 142 -17.97 8.42 12.70
C LEU A 142 -19.35 9.07 12.79
N ALA A 143 -19.41 10.24 13.42
CA ALA A 143 -20.57 11.10 13.33
C ALA A 143 -20.87 11.42 11.86
N SER A 144 -22.14 11.31 11.45
CA SER A 144 -22.56 11.53 10.06
C SER A 144 -22.13 12.90 9.51
N THR A 145 -22.01 13.91 10.39
CA THR A 145 -21.55 15.27 10.06
C THR A 145 -20.09 15.33 9.59
N ALA A 146 -19.25 14.37 10.00
CA ALA A 146 -17.84 14.31 9.62
C ALA A 146 -17.63 13.72 8.21
N ARG A 147 -18.66 13.12 7.62
CA ARG A 147 -18.57 12.41 6.34
C ARG A 147 -18.55 13.31 5.11
N GLY A 148 -18.77 14.61 5.29
CA GLY A 148 -18.54 15.62 4.24
C GLY A 148 -17.10 16.16 4.25
N ASN A 149 -16.23 15.68 5.16
CA ASN A 149 -14.86 16.16 5.28
C ASN A 149 -13.85 15.09 4.78
N PRO A 150 -13.18 15.31 3.63
CA PRO A 150 -12.28 14.33 3.06
C PRO A 150 -11.02 14.09 3.92
N ILE A 151 -10.62 15.04 4.77
CA ILE A 151 -9.45 14.90 5.66
C ILE A 151 -9.76 13.88 6.76
N ILE A 152 -10.89 14.06 7.44
CA ILE A 152 -11.31 13.15 8.53
C ILE A 152 -11.59 11.75 7.96
N LEU A 153 -12.22 11.68 6.80
CA LEU A 153 -12.49 10.39 6.14
C LEU A 153 -11.20 9.69 5.73
N SER A 154 -10.24 10.39 5.13
CA SER A 154 -8.95 9.80 4.74
C SER A 154 -8.19 9.24 5.94
N ARG A 155 -8.16 10.01 7.04
CA ARG A 155 -7.56 9.61 8.32
C ARG A 155 -8.19 8.36 8.91
N LYS A 156 -9.52 8.21 8.74
CA LYS A 156 -10.26 7.07 9.29
C LYS A 156 -10.16 5.84 8.37
N LEU A 157 -10.25 6.04 7.06
CA LEU A 157 -10.17 4.95 6.08
C LEU A 157 -8.78 4.31 6.06
N SER A 158 -7.71 5.06 6.29
CA SER A 158 -6.37 4.47 6.42
C SER A 158 -6.29 3.45 7.57
N ALA A 159 -6.94 3.74 8.70
CA ALA A 159 -7.08 2.79 9.81
C ALA A 159 -7.98 1.60 9.46
N LEU A 160 -9.13 1.85 8.81
CA LEU A 160 -10.17 0.82 8.60
C LEU A 160 -9.84 -0.18 7.49
N VAL A 161 -8.95 0.14 6.56
CA VAL A 161 -8.48 -0.87 5.59
C VAL A 161 -7.52 -1.85 6.27
N CYS A 162 -6.84 -1.43 7.33
CA CYS A 162 -5.95 -2.26 8.14
C CYS A 162 -6.68 -3.02 9.26
N SER A 163 -6.36 -4.29 9.45
CA SER A 163 -6.76 -5.07 10.61
C SER A 163 -5.54 -5.67 11.31
N ASN A 164 -5.37 -5.36 12.60
CA ASN A 164 -4.43 -6.04 13.49
C ASN A 164 -5.12 -7.21 14.17
N MET A 165 -4.50 -8.39 14.09
CA MET A 165 -5.02 -9.60 14.72
C MET A 165 -4.32 -9.91 16.06
N ILE A 166 -3.33 -9.08 16.43
CA ILE A 166 -2.35 -9.39 17.50
C ILE A 166 -3.04 -9.44 18.87
N HIS A 167 -3.93 -8.50 19.18
CA HIS A 167 -4.58 -8.45 20.50
C HIS A 167 -5.50 -9.65 20.74
N GLN A 168 -6.22 -10.12 19.72
CA GLN A 168 -7.17 -11.22 19.84
C GLN A 168 -6.47 -12.59 19.98
N CYS A 169 -5.40 -12.83 19.22
CA CYS A 169 -4.65 -14.10 19.27
C CYS A 169 -3.86 -14.29 20.58
N LEU A 170 -3.23 -13.23 21.12
CA LEU A 170 -2.55 -13.30 22.42
C LEU A 170 -3.53 -13.59 23.56
N PHE A 171 -4.72 -12.98 23.54
CA PHE A 171 -5.75 -13.23 24.55
C PHE A 171 -6.29 -14.67 24.47
N ALA A 172 -6.59 -15.16 23.26
CA ALA A 172 -7.00 -16.54 23.05
C ALA A 172 -5.92 -17.54 23.50
N SER A 173 -4.64 -17.26 23.22
CA SER A 173 -3.50 -18.09 23.63
C SER A 173 -3.30 -18.12 25.14
N VAL A 174 -3.44 -16.97 25.83
CA VAL A 174 -3.36 -16.88 27.30
C VAL A 174 -4.52 -17.61 27.97
N MET A 175 -5.73 -17.52 27.41
CA MET A 175 -6.91 -18.25 27.91
C MET A 175 -6.80 -19.77 27.70
N TYR A 176 -6.22 -20.21 26.57
CA TYR A 176 -5.93 -21.62 26.30
C TYR A 176 -4.80 -22.18 27.18
N ALA A 177 -3.75 -21.39 27.43
CA ALA A 177 -2.56 -21.83 28.16
C ALA A 177 -2.74 -21.89 29.68
N SER A 178 -3.77 -21.25 30.26
CA SER A 178 -4.00 -21.26 31.71
C SER A 178 -5.47 -21.09 32.09
N PRO A 179 -6.25 -22.18 32.19
CA PRO A 179 -7.64 -22.16 32.68
C PRO A 179 -7.80 -21.54 34.08
N LEU A 180 -6.73 -21.56 34.89
CA LEU A 180 -6.67 -20.99 36.25
C LEU A 180 -6.52 -19.45 36.30
N LEU A 181 -6.12 -18.81 35.19
CA LEU A 181 -6.09 -17.34 35.08
C LEU A 181 -7.49 -16.78 34.72
N ALA A 182 -8.27 -17.53 33.93
CA ALA A 182 -9.65 -17.18 33.56
C ALA A 182 -10.60 -17.12 34.77
N THR A 183 -10.34 -17.91 35.82
CA THR A 183 -11.14 -17.93 37.05
C THR A 183 -10.77 -16.84 38.07
N ARG A 184 -9.66 -16.09 37.86
CA ARG A 184 -9.22 -15.01 38.74
C ARG A 184 -9.73 -13.62 38.35
N TYR A 185 -10.17 -13.44 37.11
CA TYR A 185 -10.78 -12.19 36.68
C TYR A 185 -12.27 -12.20 36.99
N SER A 186 -12.79 -11.14 37.63
CA SER A 186 -14.23 -10.95 37.78
C SER A 186 -14.88 -10.99 36.41
N ASN A 187 -16.00 -11.72 36.26
CA ASN A 187 -16.77 -11.85 35.01
C ASN A 187 -17.03 -10.49 34.33
N THR A 188 -17.14 -9.42 35.12
CA THR A 188 -17.29 -8.04 34.65
C THR A 188 -16.02 -7.51 33.98
N LEU A 189 -14.83 -7.80 34.51
CA LEU A 189 -13.56 -7.38 33.92
C LEU A 189 -13.28 -8.13 32.62
N LEU A 190 -13.62 -9.43 32.55
CA LEU A 190 -13.49 -10.22 31.32
C LEU A 190 -14.43 -9.70 30.22
N LEU A 191 -15.69 -9.40 30.57
CA LEU A 191 -16.66 -8.79 29.64
C LEU A 191 -16.26 -7.37 29.21
N VAL A 192 -15.65 -6.57 30.10
CA VAL A 192 -15.12 -5.24 29.76
C VAL A 192 -13.90 -5.35 28.84
N ILE A 193 -12.97 -6.27 29.09
CA ILE A 193 -11.81 -6.50 28.22
C ILE A 193 -12.27 -6.99 26.83
N ILE A 194 -13.22 -7.93 26.77
CA ILE A 194 -13.83 -8.41 25.53
C ILE A 194 -14.58 -7.27 24.82
N GLY A 195 -15.35 -6.45 25.55
CA GLY A 195 -16.04 -5.27 24.99
C GLY A 195 -15.06 -4.22 24.45
N CYS A 196 -13.91 -4.04 25.09
CA CYS A 196 -12.84 -3.16 24.61
C CYS A 196 -12.15 -3.72 23.35
N GLN A 197 -11.99 -5.04 23.23
CA GLN A 197 -11.41 -5.71 22.04
C GLN A 197 -12.38 -5.83 20.86
N VAL A 198 -13.68 -5.99 21.11
CA VAL A 198 -14.71 -5.96 20.05
C VAL A 198 -14.87 -4.54 19.49
N ASN A 199 -14.56 -3.51 20.29
CA ASN A 199 -14.59 -2.11 19.91
C ASN A 199 -13.21 -1.53 19.53
N SER A 200 -12.16 -2.34 19.46
CA SER A 200 -10.85 -1.84 19.02
C SER A 200 -10.93 -1.52 17.52
N GLN A 201 -10.56 -0.28 17.17
CA GLN A 201 -10.63 0.18 15.78
C GLN A 201 -9.66 -0.59 14.88
N ASP A 202 -8.60 -1.16 15.47
CA ASP A 202 -7.59 -1.93 14.79
C ASP A 202 -8.01 -3.39 14.50
N ASP A 203 -8.94 -4.00 15.24
CA ASP A 203 -9.22 -5.44 15.07
C ASP A 203 -10.35 -5.74 14.06
N ASN A 204 -10.98 -4.72 13.45
CA ASN A 204 -12.20 -4.88 12.64
C ASN A 204 -12.09 -4.41 11.17
N GLY A 205 -10.89 -4.03 10.73
CA GLY A 205 -10.63 -3.55 9.38
C GLY A 205 -10.70 -4.61 8.27
N VAL A 206 -10.44 -4.20 7.03
CA VAL A 206 -10.65 -5.05 5.84
C VAL A 206 -9.62 -6.17 5.72
N LEU A 207 -8.34 -5.87 5.86
CA LEU A 207 -7.23 -6.77 5.52
C LEU A 207 -6.29 -7.02 6.69
N VAL A 208 -5.87 -8.28 6.86
CA VAL A 208 -4.80 -8.66 7.79
C VAL A 208 -3.47 -8.64 7.05
N GLY A 209 -2.50 -7.89 7.58
CA GLY A 209 -1.14 -7.82 7.04
C GLY A 209 -0.34 -9.10 7.34
N SER A 210 0.44 -9.60 6.38
CA SER A 210 1.44 -10.65 6.64
C SER A 210 2.67 -10.53 5.76
N TRP A 211 3.84 -10.59 6.39
CA TRP A 211 5.18 -10.56 5.77
C TRP A 211 6.02 -11.78 6.15
N THR A 212 5.40 -12.83 6.69
CA THR A 212 6.12 -13.99 7.23
C THR A 212 6.66 -14.92 6.14
N GLY A 213 6.14 -14.82 4.91
CA GLY A 213 6.35 -15.79 3.84
C GLY A 213 5.47 -17.04 3.94
N ASP A 214 4.78 -17.26 5.06
CA ASP A 214 3.80 -18.32 5.25
C ASP A 214 2.38 -17.76 5.18
N TYR A 215 1.64 -18.19 4.16
CA TYR A 215 0.28 -17.77 3.88
C TYR A 215 -0.73 -18.93 3.94
N SER A 216 -0.37 -20.06 4.56
CA SER A 216 -1.15 -21.30 4.59
C SER A 216 -2.60 -21.15 5.11
N THR A 217 -2.87 -20.10 5.89
CA THR A 217 -4.19 -19.82 6.48
C THR A 217 -5.02 -18.80 5.70
N GLY A 218 -4.55 -18.33 4.54
CA GLY A 218 -5.21 -17.31 3.74
C GLY A 218 -4.75 -17.30 2.29
N THR A 219 -5.01 -16.18 1.60
CA THR A 219 -4.55 -15.97 0.23
C THR A 219 -3.18 -15.27 0.26
N PRO A 220 -2.16 -15.80 -0.43
CA PRO A 220 -0.89 -15.12 -0.60
C PRO A 220 -1.09 -13.71 -1.21
N PRO A 221 -0.46 -12.65 -0.66
CA PRO A 221 -0.64 -11.29 -1.13
C PRO A 221 -0.37 -11.07 -2.64
N ASP A 222 0.57 -11.83 -3.21
CA ASP A 222 0.92 -11.76 -4.64
C ASP A 222 -0.18 -12.29 -5.58
N SER A 223 -1.05 -13.17 -5.08
CA SER A 223 -2.11 -13.79 -5.86
C SER A 223 -3.28 -12.83 -6.12
N TRP A 224 -3.40 -11.74 -5.34
CA TRP A 224 -4.41 -10.72 -5.58
C TRP A 224 -4.12 -9.94 -6.87
N SER A 225 -5.17 -9.80 -7.67
CA SER A 225 -5.23 -9.05 -8.93
C SER A 225 -6.07 -7.77 -8.83
N GLY A 226 -6.80 -7.58 -7.73
CA GLY A 226 -7.71 -6.45 -7.57
C GLY A 226 -8.46 -6.42 -6.24
N SER A 227 -9.15 -5.30 -6.00
CA SER A 227 -9.84 -5.02 -4.73
C SER A 227 -11.20 -5.71 -4.61
N VAL A 228 -11.86 -6.02 -5.73
CA VAL A 228 -13.26 -6.51 -5.75
C VAL A 228 -13.41 -7.84 -5.01
N ALA A 229 -12.49 -8.79 -5.23
CA ALA A 229 -12.53 -10.09 -4.57
C ALA A 229 -12.35 -9.96 -3.05
N ILE A 230 -11.43 -9.09 -2.62
CA ILE A 230 -11.16 -8.78 -1.21
C ILE A 230 -12.40 -8.17 -0.55
N LEU A 231 -12.94 -7.09 -1.13
CA LEU A 231 -14.12 -6.41 -0.58
C LEU A 231 -15.35 -7.33 -0.55
N LYS A 232 -15.51 -8.20 -1.55
CA LYS A 232 -16.59 -9.19 -1.56
C LYS A 232 -16.44 -10.23 -0.45
N GLN A 233 -15.24 -10.76 -0.25
CA GLN A 233 -14.98 -11.69 0.84
C GLN A 233 -15.22 -11.02 2.20
N TYR A 234 -14.77 -9.78 2.37
CA TYR A 234 -15.02 -8.99 3.57
C TYR A 234 -16.52 -8.82 3.84
N MET A 235 -17.31 -8.37 2.86
CA MET A 235 -18.75 -8.18 3.03
C MET A 235 -19.51 -9.49 3.29
N GLN A 236 -19.07 -10.60 2.70
CA GLN A 236 -19.67 -11.92 2.94
C GLN A 236 -19.48 -12.37 4.39
N THR A 237 -18.26 -12.24 4.94
CA THR A 237 -18.00 -12.63 6.33
C THR A 237 -18.79 -11.79 7.33
N LYS A 238 -18.94 -10.48 7.10
CA LYS A 238 -19.76 -9.59 7.94
C LYS A 238 -21.25 -9.94 7.89
N SER A 239 -21.77 -10.31 6.72
CA SER A 239 -23.16 -10.74 6.54
C SER A 239 -23.46 -12.04 7.29
N SER A 240 -22.52 -12.99 7.30
CA SER A 240 -22.65 -14.25 8.04
C SER A 240 -22.74 -14.03 9.55
N VAL A 241 -21.95 -13.11 10.12
CA VAL A 241 -21.99 -12.80 11.57
C VAL A 241 -23.33 -12.18 11.99
N SER A 242 -23.91 -11.30 11.17
CA SER A 242 -25.21 -10.66 11.47
C SER A 242 -26.35 -11.67 11.64
N ILE A 243 -26.31 -12.80 10.91
CA ILE A 243 -27.33 -13.85 10.98
C ILE A 243 -27.24 -14.60 12.32
N TYR A 244 -26.03 -14.91 12.80
CA TYR A 244 -25.84 -15.62 14.07
C TYR A 244 -26.22 -14.78 15.30
N CYS A 245 -25.96 -13.47 15.28
CA CYS A 245 -26.35 -12.55 16.37
C CYS A 245 -27.87 -12.44 16.57
N SER A 246 -28.67 -12.70 15.53
CA SER A 246 -30.13 -12.68 15.61
C SER A 246 -30.76 -13.95 16.22
N SER A 247 -29.97 -15.01 16.41
CA SER A 247 -30.46 -16.28 16.96
C SER A 247 -30.43 -16.27 18.50
N ARG A 248 -31.58 -16.55 19.14
CA ARG A 248 -31.72 -16.69 20.60
C ARG A 248 -30.78 -17.75 21.22
N LEU A 249 -30.10 -18.56 20.41
CA LEU A 249 -29.14 -19.58 20.82
C LEU A 249 -27.84 -19.01 21.41
N VAL A 250 -27.34 -17.88 20.88
CA VAL A 250 -26.04 -17.31 21.31
C VAL A 250 -26.14 -16.74 22.74
N ILE A 251 -27.25 -16.08 23.07
CA ILE A 251 -27.53 -15.57 24.42
C ILE A 251 -27.68 -16.71 25.44
N ALA A 252 -28.19 -17.88 25.00
CA ALA A 252 -28.31 -19.06 25.86
C ALA A 252 -26.95 -19.75 26.12
N LEU A 253 -26.04 -19.76 25.14
CA LEU A 253 -24.70 -20.34 25.28
C LEU A 253 -23.76 -19.49 26.15
N VAL A 254 -23.91 -18.15 26.12
CA VAL A 254 -23.17 -17.24 27.02
C VAL A 254 -23.52 -17.46 28.50
N HIS A 255 -24.73 -17.95 28.80
CA HIS A 255 -25.14 -18.29 30.17
C HIS A 255 -24.58 -19.64 30.67
N LEU A 256 -23.99 -20.48 29.81
CA LEU A 256 -23.65 -21.87 30.11
C LEU A 256 -22.14 -22.14 30.34
N TYR A 257 -21.32 -21.10 30.58
CA TYR A 257 -19.94 -21.25 31.09
C TYR A 257 -19.03 -22.20 30.29
N VAL A 258 -19.05 -22.15 28.96
CA VAL A 258 -18.08 -22.91 28.13
C VAL A 258 -17.05 -21.94 27.56
N VAL A 259 -15.92 -21.79 28.25
CA VAL A 259 -14.78 -20.95 27.82
C VAL A 259 -14.33 -21.32 26.40
N ASN A 260 -14.36 -22.60 26.03
CA ASN A 260 -14.01 -23.06 24.67
C ASN A 260 -14.99 -22.56 23.60
N ALA A 261 -16.29 -22.49 23.88
CA ALA A 261 -17.29 -21.98 22.94
C ALA A 261 -17.17 -20.45 22.77
N LEU A 262 -16.77 -19.73 23.82
CA LEU A 262 -16.48 -18.30 23.76
C LEU A 262 -15.21 -18.01 22.94
N VAL A 263 -14.16 -18.83 23.06
CA VAL A 263 -12.94 -18.68 22.24
C VAL A 263 -13.19 -19.05 20.78
N GLU A 264 -13.96 -20.11 20.50
CA GLU A 264 -14.41 -20.42 19.15
C GLU A 264 -15.28 -19.30 18.56
N LEU A 265 -16.20 -18.70 19.34
CA LEU A 265 -16.92 -17.51 18.92
C LEU A 265 -15.96 -16.35 18.64
N LEU A 266 -15.03 -16.02 19.54
CA LEU A 266 -14.08 -14.91 19.35
C LEU A 266 -13.20 -15.10 18.10
N LEU A 267 -12.76 -16.32 17.81
CA LEU A 267 -12.05 -16.65 16.57
C LEU A 267 -12.95 -16.56 15.33
N TYR A 268 -14.24 -16.88 15.45
CA TYR A 268 -15.24 -16.75 14.39
C TYR A 268 -15.61 -15.28 14.08
N TRP A 269 -15.34 -14.36 15.01
CA TRP A 269 -15.54 -12.92 14.81
C TRP A 269 -14.36 -12.26 14.07
N CYS A 270 -13.31 -13.02 13.76
CA CYS A 270 -12.22 -12.59 12.90
C CYS A 270 -12.64 -12.60 11.42
N THR A 271 -13.35 -11.55 11.01
CA THR A 271 -13.94 -11.38 9.65
C THR A 271 -13.01 -10.71 8.63
N SER A 272 -11.80 -10.34 9.03
CA SER A 272 -10.84 -9.65 8.16
C SER A 272 -10.26 -10.59 7.11
N VAL A 273 -10.00 -10.08 5.90
CA VAL A 273 -9.49 -10.87 4.78
C VAL A 273 -7.99 -11.10 4.94
N LYS A 274 -7.57 -12.36 4.78
CA LYS A 274 -6.16 -12.79 4.87
C LYS A 274 -5.62 -13.13 3.48
N PHE A 275 -4.48 -12.62 3.02
CA PHE A 275 -3.60 -11.60 3.62
C PHE A 275 -3.34 -10.45 2.65
N GLY A 276 -2.87 -9.32 3.20
CA GLY A 276 -2.42 -8.15 2.44
C GLY A 276 -0.96 -7.78 2.72
N GLN A 277 -0.36 -7.09 1.75
CA GLN A 277 0.91 -6.36 1.86
C GLN A 277 0.70 -4.96 1.26
N CYS A 278 1.70 -4.07 1.32
CA CYS A 278 1.50 -2.63 1.06
C CYS A 278 0.73 -2.31 -0.23
N TRP A 279 1.05 -2.97 -1.36
CA TRP A 279 0.32 -2.76 -2.63
C TRP A 279 -1.14 -3.21 -2.59
N VAL A 280 -1.45 -4.25 -1.80
CA VAL A 280 -2.82 -4.75 -1.61
C VAL A 280 -3.61 -3.73 -0.80
N PHE A 281 -3.02 -3.21 0.28
CA PHE A 281 -3.60 -2.16 1.10
C PHE A 281 -3.88 -0.89 0.28
N ALA A 282 -2.87 -0.39 -0.45
CA ALA A 282 -3.01 0.78 -1.31
C ALA A 282 -4.05 0.57 -2.43
N GLY A 283 -4.10 -0.63 -3.02
CA GLY A 283 -5.09 -0.98 -4.03
C GLY A 283 -6.52 -0.92 -3.50
N VAL A 284 -6.78 -1.49 -2.33
CA VAL A 284 -8.10 -1.46 -1.67
C VAL A 284 -8.46 -0.04 -1.24
N LEU A 285 -7.53 0.70 -0.62
CA LEU A 285 -7.77 2.07 -0.18
C LEU A 285 -8.08 3.00 -1.37
N THR A 286 -7.36 2.86 -2.49
CA THR A 286 -7.64 3.58 -3.72
C THR A 286 -9.05 3.27 -4.24
N THR A 287 -9.47 2.00 -4.26
CA THR A 287 -10.84 1.62 -4.64
C THR A 287 -11.88 2.31 -3.77
N VAL A 288 -11.67 2.30 -2.45
CA VAL A 288 -12.61 2.91 -1.49
C VAL A 288 -12.71 4.42 -1.72
N PHE A 289 -11.59 5.13 -1.89
CA PHE A 289 -11.59 6.55 -2.19
C PHE A 289 -12.32 6.88 -3.50
N ARG A 290 -11.98 6.17 -4.59
CA ARG A 290 -12.63 6.38 -5.90
C ARG A 290 -14.13 6.09 -5.85
N ALA A 291 -14.55 5.04 -5.12
CA ALA A 291 -15.96 4.68 -4.97
C ALA A 291 -16.79 5.77 -4.28
N ILE A 292 -16.19 6.54 -3.35
CA ILE A 292 -16.88 7.65 -2.67
C ILE A 292 -16.64 9.02 -3.32
N GLY A 293 -15.94 9.07 -4.46
CA GLY A 293 -15.71 10.29 -5.24
C GLY A 293 -14.46 11.09 -4.85
N ILE A 294 -13.60 10.58 -3.97
CA ILE A 294 -12.29 11.20 -3.68
C ILE A 294 -11.30 10.78 -4.76
N PRO A 295 -10.69 11.71 -5.53
CA PRO A 295 -9.68 11.34 -6.50
C PRO A 295 -8.45 10.76 -5.82
N ALA A 296 -8.02 9.58 -6.27
CA ALA A 296 -6.94 8.86 -5.62
C ALA A 296 -6.06 8.08 -6.60
N ARG A 297 -4.79 7.88 -6.27
CA ARG A 297 -3.85 7.06 -7.03
C ARG A 297 -2.87 6.30 -6.10
N PRO A 298 -2.50 5.05 -6.42
CA PRO A 298 -1.42 4.40 -5.71
C PRO A 298 -0.08 5.03 -6.09
N VAL A 299 0.83 5.09 -5.14
CA VAL A 299 2.20 5.59 -5.31
C VAL A 299 3.17 4.56 -4.75
N THR A 300 4.16 4.19 -5.54
CA THR A 300 5.26 3.30 -5.13
C THR A 300 6.51 4.12 -4.85
N ASN A 301 7.09 3.99 -3.68
CA ASN A 301 8.41 4.50 -3.35
C ASN A 301 9.44 3.36 -3.37
N PHE A 302 10.52 3.46 -4.13
CA PHE A 302 11.59 2.47 -4.11
C PHE A 302 12.67 2.86 -3.11
N LEU A 303 13.27 1.85 -2.46
CA LEU A 303 14.17 2.06 -1.32
C LEU A 303 13.45 2.90 -0.24
N SER A 304 12.27 2.46 0.20
CA SER A 304 11.48 3.18 1.21
C SER A 304 12.05 2.93 2.59
N ALA A 305 12.40 3.99 3.30
CA ALA A 305 12.90 3.90 4.65
C ALA A 305 11.76 3.53 5.63
N HIS A 306 12.01 2.62 6.58
CA HIS A 306 11.14 2.43 7.73
C HIS A 306 11.97 2.74 8.98
N ASP A 307 11.88 3.99 9.41
CA ASP A 307 12.46 4.53 10.64
C ASP A 307 11.54 4.22 11.83
N THR A 308 12.04 3.43 12.77
CA THR A 308 11.26 2.92 13.90
C THR A 308 11.42 3.75 15.17
N ASP A 309 12.34 4.71 15.20
CA ASP A 309 12.64 5.52 16.38
C ASP A 309 12.45 7.04 16.18
N GLY A 310 11.98 7.44 15.00
CA GLY A 310 11.66 8.81 14.66
C GLY A 310 12.89 9.71 14.61
N SER A 311 14.06 9.14 14.36
CA SER A 311 15.32 9.88 14.20
C SER A 311 15.44 10.59 12.86
N LEU A 312 14.62 10.18 11.88
CA LEU A 312 14.67 10.54 10.45
C LEU A 312 15.95 10.05 9.78
N THR A 313 16.50 8.94 10.30
CA THR A 313 17.69 8.25 9.80
C THR A 313 17.45 6.75 9.82
N ILE A 314 18.25 6.00 9.07
CA ILE A 314 18.25 4.53 9.12
C ILE A 314 19.55 4.05 9.73
N ASP A 315 19.47 3.50 10.94
CA ASP A 315 20.64 3.12 11.72
C ASP A 315 21.02 1.65 11.48
N CYS A 316 22.26 1.43 11.00
CA CYS A 316 22.84 0.11 10.72
C CYS A 316 24.05 -0.14 11.63
N HIS A 317 23.88 -0.94 12.67
CA HIS A 317 24.89 -1.31 13.64
C HIS A 317 25.65 -2.59 13.25
N TYR A 318 26.97 -2.54 13.37
CA TYR A 318 27.89 -3.64 13.11
C TYR A 318 28.85 -3.84 14.27
N ASN A 319 29.26 -5.09 14.48
CA ASN A 319 30.37 -5.41 15.38
C ASN A 319 31.73 -5.20 14.69
N SER A 320 32.80 -5.43 15.44
CA SER A 320 34.19 -5.33 14.98
C SER A 320 34.56 -6.30 13.86
N ASP A 321 33.81 -7.40 13.74
CA ASP A 321 33.93 -8.38 12.65
C ASP A 321 33.08 -8.00 11.44
N GLY A 322 32.44 -6.82 11.39
CA GLY A 322 31.60 -6.38 10.28
C GLY A 322 30.28 -7.14 10.14
N GLU A 323 29.87 -7.89 11.16
CA GLU A 323 28.58 -8.56 11.22
C GLU A 323 27.51 -7.62 11.79
N PRO A 324 26.27 -7.65 11.27
CA PRO A 324 25.18 -6.82 11.77
C PRO A 324 24.79 -7.21 13.19
N LEU A 325 24.57 -6.22 14.05
CA LEU A 325 24.05 -6.39 15.41
C LEU A 325 22.52 -6.41 15.37
N THR A 326 21.95 -7.60 15.19
CA THR A 326 20.52 -7.83 14.95
C THR A 326 19.60 -7.21 16.00
N GLU A 327 20.04 -7.14 17.25
CA GLU A 327 19.29 -6.59 18.37
C GLU A 327 19.17 -5.06 18.36
N LEU A 328 20.07 -4.38 17.65
CA LEU A 328 20.07 -2.92 17.47
C LEU A 328 19.46 -2.50 16.13
N ASN A 329 19.52 -3.36 15.11
CA ASN A 329 19.05 -3.06 13.76
C ASN A 329 17.55 -3.31 13.59
N ARG A 330 16.75 -2.36 14.06
CA ARG A 330 15.27 -2.39 13.93
C ARG A 330 14.78 -1.68 12.68
N ASP A 331 15.52 -0.67 12.23
CA ASP A 331 15.20 0.05 11.00
C ASP A 331 15.43 -0.83 9.77
N SER A 332 14.69 -0.53 8.71
CA SER A 332 14.83 -1.25 7.45
C SER A 332 14.67 -0.32 6.25
N VAL A 333 15.19 -0.75 5.11
CA VAL A 333 14.90 -0.10 3.83
C VAL A 333 14.22 -1.14 2.96
N TRP A 334 12.96 -0.88 2.65
CA TRP A 334 12.14 -1.75 1.83
C TRP A 334 12.52 -1.55 0.37
N ASN A 335 12.65 -2.62 -0.41
CA ASN A 335 12.93 -2.55 -1.85
C ASN A 335 11.94 -1.60 -2.55
N PHE A 336 10.67 -1.69 -2.12
CA PHE A 336 9.65 -0.71 -2.41
C PHE A 336 8.58 -0.72 -1.31
N HIS A 337 7.88 0.39 -1.17
CA HIS A 337 6.67 0.53 -0.39
C HIS A 337 5.58 1.22 -1.21
N VAL A 338 4.32 0.93 -0.92
CA VAL A 338 3.19 1.48 -1.69
C VAL A 338 2.15 2.06 -0.75
N TRP A 339 1.79 3.32 -0.97
CA TRP A 339 0.69 3.99 -0.30
C TRP A 339 -0.30 4.58 -1.33
N THR A 340 -1.30 5.30 -0.85
CA THR A 340 -2.27 6.01 -1.71
C THR A 340 -2.11 7.51 -1.57
N GLU A 341 -2.12 8.25 -2.67
CA GLU A 341 -2.36 9.69 -2.63
C GLU A 341 -3.84 9.98 -2.84
N ALA A 342 -4.41 10.88 -2.04
CA ALA A 342 -5.77 11.40 -2.19
C ALA A 342 -5.73 12.91 -2.44
N TRP A 343 -6.50 13.39 -3.42
CA TRP A 343 -6.57 14.81 -3.77
C TRP A 343 -7.61 15.55 -2.93
N MET A 344 -7.18 16.58 -2.19
CA MET A 344 -8.09 17.44 -1.44
C MET A 344 -7.45 18.78 -1.06
N THR A 345 -8.28 19.75 -0.69
CA THR A 345 -7.84 20.96 0.00
C THR A 345 -7.46 20.67 1.47
N ARG A 346 -6.61 21.53 2.05
CA ARG A 346 -6.15 21.43 3.45
C ARG A 346 -6.40 22.74 4.21
N PRO A 347 -7.68 23.11 4.47
CA PRO A 347 -8.02 24.33 5.21
C PRO A 347 -7.53 24.31 6.67
N ASP A 348 -7.19 23.14 7.20
CA ASP A 348 -6.56 22.94 8.50
C ASP A 348 -5.06 23.30 8.52
N LEU A 349 -4.45 23.49 7.35
CA LEU A 349 -3.04 23.83 7.19
C LEU A 349 -2.82 25.19 6.52
N LYS A 350 -1.55 25.60 6.42
CA LYS A 350 -1.13 26.81 5.71
C LYS A 350 -1.47 26.72 4.21
N LEU A 351 -1.70 27.88 3.59
CA LEU A 351 -1.91 27.96 2.15
C LEU A 351 -0.74 27.32 1.38
N GLY A 352 -1.06 26.52 0.36
CA GLY A 352 -0.08 25.81 -0.45
C GLY A 352 0.10 24.32 -0.12
N TYR A 353 -0.55 23.81 0.93
CA TYR A 353 -0.48 22.38 1.31
C TYR A 353 -1.68 21.53 0.85
N GLY A 354 -2.64 22.11 0.13
CA GLY A 354 -3.66 21.35 -0.59
C GLY A 354 -3.09 20.59 -1.81
N GLY A 355 -3.93 19.82 -2.49
CA GLY A 355 -3.54 18.94 -3.60
C GLY A 355 -3.36 17.50 -3.14
N TRP A 356 -2.32 16.81 -3.63
CA TRP A 356 -2.05 15.42 -3.24
C TRP A 356 -1.63 15.29 -1.77
N GLN A 357 -2.31 14.37 -1.08
CA GLN A 357 -2.04 14.00 0.30
C GLN A 357 -1.67 12.53 0.36
N ALA A 358 -0.50 12.20 0.92
CA ALA A 358 -0.09 10.82 1.17
C ALA A 358 -0.93 10.23 2.31
N VAL A 359 -1.53 9.06 2.07
CA VAL A 359 -2.37 8.30 2.99
C VAL A 359 -1.96 6.83 2.90
N ASP A 360 -1.55 6.26 4.03
CA ASP A 360 -1.07 4.89 4.07
C ASP A 360 -1.87 4.06 5.08
N SER A 361 -2.41 2.96 4.57
CA SER A 361 -3.18 1.95 5.31
C SER A 361 -2.34 0.71 5.64
N THR A 362 -1.04 0.73 5.36
CA THR A 362 -0.13 -0.34 5.76
C THR A 362 0.20 -0.19 7.25
N PRO A 363 0.04 -1.23 8.08
CA PRO A 363 0.36 -1.14 9.51
C PRO A 363 1.87 -1.15 9.75
N GLN A 364 2.51 0.01 9.63
CA GLN A 364 3.92 0.19 9.98
C GLN A 364 4.03 0.85 11.37
N GLU A 365 3.55 2.09 11.48
CA GLU A 365 3.60 2.86 12.71
C GLU A 365 2.20 3.20 13.22
N THR A 366 2.07 3.29 14.55
CA THR A 366 0.83 3.76 15.17
C THR A 366 0.83 5.27 15.28
N SER A 367 -0.32 5.89 14.99
CA SER A 367 -0.56 7.31 15.19
C SER A 367 -1.81 7.51 16.03
N ASP A 368 -1.63 8.15 17.20
CA ASP A 368 -2.60 8.20 18.30
C ASP A 368 -3.01 6.80 18.80
N GLY A 369 -2.07 5.85 18.81
CA GLY A 369 -2.28 4.47 19.27
C GLY A 369 -3.06 3.57 18.32
N VAL A 370 -3.34 4.03 17.10
CA VAL A 370 -4.04 3.29 16.03
C VAL A 370 -3.12 3.15 14.83
N TYR A 371 -3.09 2.02 14.14
CA TYR A 371 -2.29 1.87 12.92
C TYR A 371 -2.94 2.64 11.77
N ARG A 372 -2.36 3.79 11.44
CA ARG A 372 -2.82 4.70 10.40
C ARG A 372 -1.75 5.72 10.07
N ALA A 373 -1.67 6.14 8.82
CA ALA A 373 -0.83 7.25 8.42
C ALA A 373 -1.53 8.17 7.41
N GLY A 374 -1.26 9.48 7.53
CA GLY A 374 -1.83 10.54 6.70
C GLY A 374 -3.25 10.95 7.09
N PRO A 375 -3.87 11.90 6.37
CA PRO A 375 -3.36 12.55 5.15
C PRO A 375 -2.23 13.56 5.42
N ALA A 376 -1.06 13.32 4.84
CA ALA A 376 0.10 14.22 4.91
C ALA A 376 0.26 14.97 3.59
N SER A 377 0.46 16.29 3.64
CA SER A 377 0.66 17.07 2.43
C SER A 377 1.98 16.70 1.76
N VAL A 378 1.93 16.29 0.49
CA VAL A 378 3.14 16.00 -0.30
C VAL A 378 4.05 17.22 -0.40
N ALA A 379 3.46 18.42 -0.44
CA ALA A 379 4.20 19.68 -0.41
C ALA A 379 4.91 19.93 0.94
N ALA A 380 4.30 19.52 2.06
CA ALA A 380 4.95 19.61 3.38
C ALA A 380 6.11 18.60 3.50
N ILE A 381 5.91 17.36 3.01
CA ILE A 381 6.97 16.34 2.92
C ILE A 381 8.15 16.89 2.11
N LYS A 382 7.92 17.40 0.90
CA LYS A 382 8.99 17.96 0.04
C LYS A 382 9.84 19.03 0.71
N ASN A 383 9.23 19.84 1.56
CA ASN A 383 9.89 20.96 2.20
C ASN A 383 10.47 20.63 3.59
N GLY A 384 10.31 19.40 4.08
CA GLY A 384 10.75 19.01 5.43
C GLY A 384 9.96 19.67 6.54
N ASP A 385 8.71 20.07 6.27
CA ASP A 385 7.83 20.76 7.24
C ASP A 385 7.11 19.73 8.13
N VAL A 386 7.89 18.92 8.86
CA VAL A 386 7.41 17.74 9.59
C VAL A 386 6.56 18.04 10.83
N GLY A 387 6.42 19.31 11.22
CA GLY A 387 5.53 19.73 12.31
C GLY A 387 4.04 19.80 11.94
N THR A 388 3.68 19.53 10.69
CA THR A 388 2.27 19.56 10.24
C THR A 388 1.56 18.23 10.47
N LEU A 389 0.26 18.31 10.72
CA LEU A 389 -0.58 17.11 10.72
C LEU A 389 -0.79 16.59 9.28
N TYR A 390 -0.85 15.29 9.04
CA TYR A 390 -0.64 14.16 9.96
C TYR A 390 0.64 13.41 9.56
N ASP A 391 1.32 12.80 10.54
CA ASP A 391 2.45 11.85 10.37
C ASP A 391 3.53 12.26 9.36
N THR A 392 3.69 13.56 9.14
CA THR A 392 4.68 14.08 8.19
C THR A 392 6.12 13.70 8.56
N PRO A 393 6.53 13.54 9.84
CA PRO A 393 7.86 13.01 10.17
C PRO A 393 8.10 11.61 9.62
N PHE A 394 7.14 10.68 9.84
CA PHE A 394 7.23 9.29 9.37
C PHE A 394 7.33 9.25 7.84
N LEU A 395 6.37 9.86 7.14
CA LEU A 395 6.34 9.90 5.67
C LEU A 395 7.53 10.67 5.07
N PHE A 396 8.12 11.62 5.79
CA PHE A 396 9.35 12.28 5.37
C PHE A 396 10.56 11.35 5.45
N ALA A 397 10.70 10.59 6.53
CA ALA A 397 11.78 9.62 6.69
C ALA A 397 11.77 8.60 5.55
N GLU A 398 10.58 8.10 5.18
CA GLU A 398 10.41 7.12 4.10
C GLU A 398 11.10 7.50 2.78
N VAL A 399 11.14 8.80 2.46
CA VAL A 399 11.66 9.33 1.20
C VAL A 399 12.98 10.10 1.30
N ASN A 400 13.42 10.50 2.51
CA ASN A 400 14.59 11.38 2.70
C ASN A 400 15.59 10.92 3.79
N ALA A 401 15.34 9.82 4.51
CA ALA A 401 16.27 9.38 5.56
C ALA A 401 17.67 9.04 5.02
N ASP A 402 18.71 9.62 5.61
CA ASP A 402 20.08 9.16 5.38
C ASP A 402 20.33 7.87 6.18
N ARG A 403 21.16 6.96 5.65
CA ARG A 403 21.61 5.76 6.38
C ARG A 403 22.88 6.06 7.15
N ILE A 404 22.96 5.56 8.38
CA ILE A 404 24.13 5.69 9.24
C ILE A 404 24.64 4.31 9.62
N HIS A 405 25.88 4.01 9.23
CA HIS A 405 26.57 2.80 9.67
C HIS A 405 27.30 3.09 10.98
N TRP A 406 26.95 2.37 12.04
CA TRP A 406 27.56 2.45 13.36
C TRP A 406 28.44 1.24 13.61
N PHE A 407 29.74 1.44 13.80
CA PHE A 407 30.70 0.36 14.05
C PHE A 407 31.12 0.36 15.51
N LYS A 408 30.81 -0.73 16.22
CA LYS A 408 31.28 -0.96 17.59
C LYS A 408 32.61 -1.74 17.55
N MET A 409 33.71 -1.03 17.80
CA MET A 409 35.06 -1.59 17.77
C MET A 409 35.35 -2.42 19.03
N ASN A 410 36.32 -3.35 18.96
CA ASN A 410 36.72 -4.20 20.09
C ASN A 410 37.27 -3.41 21.29
N ASP A 411 37.82 -2.22 21.05
CA ASP A 411 38.34 -1.32 22.08
C ASP A 411 37.26 -0.41 22.70
N GLY A 412 35.98 -0.63 22.34
CA GLY A 412 34.84 0.14 22.81
C GLY A 412 34.61 1.46 22.06
N ARG A 413 35.46 1.84 21.10
CA ARG A 413 35.21 3.01 20.25
C ARG A 413 34.01 2.77 19.33
N ILE A 414 33.28 3.85 19.05
CA ILE A 414 32.22 3.89 18.06
C ILE A 414 32.69 4.75 16.89
N GLN A 415 32.61 4.22 15.68
CA GLN A 415 32.78 5.00 14.45
C GLN A 415 31.45 5.07 13.73
N LYS A 416 31.14 6.19 13.08
CA LYS A 416 29.96 6.31 12.23
C LYS A 416 30.33 6.70 10.81
N GLN A 417 29.49 6.30 9.86
CA GLN A 417 29.60 6.69 8.45
C GLN A 417 28.20 6.97 7.91
N PHE A 418 28.07 8.09 7.18
CA PHE A 418 26.83 8.45 6.49
C PHE A 418 26.82 7.91 5.06
N GLU A 419 25.69 7.34 4.67
CA GLU A 419 25.28 7.12 3.29
C GLU A 419 24.06 8.00 3.01
N LYS A 420 24.26 9.00 2.15
CA LYS A 420 23.22 9.94 1.72
C LYS A 420 22.66 9.48 0.38
N ASP A 421 21.48 9.99 0.03
CA ASP A 421 20.90 9.78 -1.30
C ASP A 421 20.61 8.28 -1.60
N ILE A 422 20.21 7.52 -0.58
CA ILE A 422 19.98 6.07 -0.71
C ILE A 422 18.50 5.66 -0.68
N VAL A 423 17.62 6.45 -0.08
CA VAL A 423 16.18 6.15 0.04
C VAL A 423 15.34 7.06 -0.85
N GLY A 424 14.08 6.72 -1.07
CA GLY A 424 13.15 7.62 -1.76
C GLY A 424 13.38 7.71 -3.26
N LYS A 425 13.61 6.60 -3.95
CA LYS A 425 13.98 6.59 -5.37
C LYS A 425 12.78 6.27 -6.26
N ASN A 426 12.81 6.84 -7.46
CA ASN A 426 11.87 6.53 -8.55
C ASN A 426 10.41 6.47 -8.06
N ILE A 427 9.98 7.44 -7.24
CA ILE A 427 8.64 7.45 -6.66
C ILE A 427 7.66 7.47 -7.84
N SER A 428 6.81 6.47 -7.96
CA SER A 428 6.14 6.14 -9.21
C SER A 428 4.64 6.05 -9.05
N THR A 429 3.91 6.54 -10.06
CA THR A 429 2.48 6.26 -10.24
C THR A 429 2.20 5.94 -11.71
N LYS A 430 0.98 5.54 -12.01
CA LYS A 430 0.56 5.29 -13.39
C LYS A 430 0.32 6.64 -14.08
N ALA A 431 0.93 6.84 -15.24
CA ALA A 431 0.75 8.03 -16.05
C ALA A 431 -0.68 8.16 -16.60
N ILE A 432 -1.17 9.40 -16.70
CA ILE A 432 -2.43 9.71 -17.39
C ILE A 432 -2.23 9.53 -18.89
N GLY A 433 -3.23 8.97 -19.58
CA GLY A 433 -3.27 8.97 -21.03
C GLY A 433 -2.17 8.15 -21.72
N TRP A 434 -1.42 7.32 -20.99
CA TRP A 434 -0.29 6.57 -21.57
C TRP A 434 -0.67 5.69 -22.75
N ARG A 435 -1.91 5.20 -22.74
CA ARG A 435 -2.50 4.38 -23.80
C ARG A 435 -2.84 5.16 -25.07
N LEU A 436 -2.88 6.49 -25.01
CA LEU A 436 -3.10 7.36 -26.18
C LEU A 436 -1.82 7.57 -26.98
N SER A 437 -0.65 7.21 -26.42
CA SER A 437 0.64 7.33 -27.08
C SER A 437 1.03 6.02 -27.74
N SER A 438 1.19 6.04 -29.07
CA SER A 438 1.82 4.96 -29.82
C SER A 438 3.36 5.00 -29.76
N SER A 439 3.93 5.97 -29.04
CA SER A 439 5.38 6.12 -28.91
C SER A 439 5.96 5.07 -27.97
N PRO A 440 6.98 4.30 -28.39
CA PRO A 440 7.68 3.36 -27.51
C PRO A 440 8.45 4.07 -26.38
N HIS A 441 8.57 5.40 -26.42
CA HIS A 441 9.19 6.22 -25.38
C HIS A 441 8.19 6.68 -24.31
N PHE A 442 6.89 6.46 -24.50
CA PHE A 442 5.90 6.82 -23.50
C PHE A 442 5.76 5.68 -22.50
N SER A 443 6.41 5.85 -21.34
CA SER A 443 6.26 4.91 -20.24
C SER A 443 4.85 5.02 -19.66
N ASP A 444 4.26 3.89 -19.29
CA ASP A 444 3.05 3.88 -18.49
C ASP A 444 3.26 4.41 -17.06
N ARG A 445 4.54 4.59 -16.66
CA ARG A 445 5.01 5.09 -15.37
C ARG A 445 5.29 6.58 -15.42
N GLU A 446 4.70 7.31 -14.49
CA GLU A 446 5.04 8.69 -14.15
C GLU A 446 5.95 8.72 -12.93
N ASP A 447 7.04 9.49 -13.02
CA ASP A 447 7.99 9.68 -11.91
C ASP A 447 7.63 10.94 -11.09
N LEU A 448 7.23 10.72 -9.85
CA LEU A 448 6.84 11.70 -8.85
C LEU A 448 7.98 12.08 -7.88
N THR A 449 9.21 11.60 -8.07
CA THR A 449 10.30 11.84 -7.10
C THR A 449 10.48 13.33 -6.79
N MET A 450 10.40 14.16 -7.83
CA MET A 450 10.50 15.61 -7.74
C MET A 450 9.30 16.30 -7.05
N GLN A 451 8.19 15.59 -6.83
CA GLN A 451 7.04 16.07 -6.06
C GLN A 451 7.23 15.83 -4.56
N TYR A 452 7.97 14.78 -4.19
CA TYR A 452 8.22 14.38 -2.79
C TYR A 452 9.50 14.92 -2.20
N LYS A 453 10.50 15.25 -3.03
CA LYS A 453 11.75 15.85 -2.56
C LYS A 453 12.40 16.75 -3.61
N HIS A 454 13.35 17.56 -3.13
CA HIS A 454 14.19 18.40 -3.98
C HIS A 454 15.32 17.56 -4.62
N PRO A 455 16.01 18.06 -5.67
CA PRO A 455 17.07 17.30 -6.31
C PRO A 455 18.19 16.96 -5.32
N GLU A 456 18.63 15.71 -5.35
CA GLU A 456 19.64 15.18 -4.44
C GLU A 456 20.97 15.93 -4.54
N GLY A 457 21.53 16.30 -3.40
CA GLY A 457 22.73 17.14 -3.32
C GLY A 457 22.50 18.64 -3.53
N SER A 458 21.26 19.07 -3.79
CA SER A 458 20.93 20.50 -3.85
C SER A 458 20.88 21.14 -2.45
N THR A 459 21.03 22.47 -2.41
CA THR A 459 20.91 23.23 -1.15
C THR A 459 19.51 23.15 -0.54
N LEU A 460 18.47 23.07 -1.38
CA LEU A 460 17.07 22.95 -0.93
C LEU A 460 16.78 21.59 -0.32
N GLU A 461 17.32 20.54 -0.93
CA GLU A 461 17.20 19.17 -0.43
C GLU A 461 17.87 19.04 0.95
N ARG A 462 19.13 19.45 1.09
CA ARG A 462 19.80 19.42 2.41
C ARG A 462 19.14 20.34 3.44
N ALA A 463 18.60 21.48 3.03
CA ALA A 463 17.85 22.36 3.93
C ALA A 463 16.54 21.70 4.43
N ALA A 464 15.84 20.93 3.59
CA ALA A 464 14.66 20.18 4.00
C ALA A 464 15.02 19.08 5.02
N VAL A 465 16.08 18.30 4.77
CA VAL A 465 16.59 17.28 5.70
C VAL A 465 16.97 17.88 7.05
N TRP A 466 17.74 18.98 7.06
CA TRP A 466 18.13 19.64 8.31
C TRP A 466 16.94 20.22 9.07
N ARG A 467 15.96 20.80 8.37
CA ARG A 467 14.73 21.29 8.99
C ARG A 467 13.98 20.15 9.67
N ALA A 468 13.77 19.06 8.96
CA ALA A 468 13.07 17.90 9.50
C ALA A 468 13.83 17.26 10.67
N SER A 469 15.13 17.02 10.50
CA SER A 469 16.00 16.43 11.53
C SER A 469 16.07 17.27 12.80
N SER A 470 16.01 18.61 12.70
CA SER A 470 16.01 19.47 13.89
C SER A 470 14.80 19.26 14.81
N MET A 471 13.73 18.63 14.31
CA MET A 471 12.51 18.29 15.04
C MET A 471 12.39 16.79 15.35
N SER A 472 13.40 15.99 15.02
CA SER A 472 13.40 14.54 15.25
C SER A 472 13.76 14.17 16.70
N THR A 473 13.70 12.88 17.02
CA THR A 473 14.14 12.37 18.33
C THR A 473 15.65 12.51 18.55
N LYS A 474 16.44 12.73 17.47
CA LYS A 474 17.90 12.86 17.48
C LYS A 474 18.37 14.12 16.69
N PRO A 475 18.12 15.34 17.19
CA PRO A 475 18.31 16.58 16.42
C PRO A 475 19.76 16.95 16.10
N ASN A 476 20.74 16.35 16.78
CA ASN A 476 22.17 16.65 16.61
C ASN A 476 22.91 15.62 15.73
N MET A 477 22.19 14.75 15.02
CA MET A 477 22.79 13.64 14.27
C MET A 477 23.85 14.11 13.25
N TYR A 478 23.58 15.24 12.59
CA TYR A 478 24.41 15.80 11.51
C TYR A 478 25.46 16.83 11.98
N SER A 479 25.68 16.99 13.29
CA SER A 479 26.55 18.05 13.84
C SER A 479 28.05 17.83 13.69
N GLU A 480 28.49 16.62 13.31
CA GLU A 480 29.90 16.24 13.21
C GLU A 480 30.34 16.05 11.74
N ASN A 481 31.37 16.78 11.33
CA ASN A 481 32.01 16.62 10.01
C ASN A 481 32.90 15.38 10.00
N GLU A 482 32.41 14.24 9.51
CA GLU A 482 33.16 12.97 9.49
C GLU A 482 33.46 12.41 8.09
N ASN A 483 33.69 13.28 7.10
CA ASN A 483 34.09 12.85 5.75
C ASN A 483 35.62 12.86 5.57
N ASN A 484 36.34 12.02 6.32
CA ASN A 484 37.77 11.80 6.07
C ASN A 484 38.12 10.31 6.03
N ASN A 485 37.42 9.57 5.15
CA ASN A 485 37.72 8.18 4.85
C ASN A 485 38.84 8.12 3.80
N ASP A 486 39.97 7.50 4.16
CA ASP A 486 41.11 7.32 3.29
C ASP A 486 40.91 6.22 2.24
N VAL A 487 39.97 5.30 2.48
CA VAL A 487 39.52 4.30 1.51
C VAL A 487 38.02 4.44 1.26
N THR A 488 37.59 4.30 0.01
CA THR A 488 36.18 4.31 -0.39
C THR A 488 35.83 3.04 -1.16
N ILE A 489 34.63 2.50 -0.92
CA ILE A 489 34.06 1.35 -1.65
C ILE A 489 33.15 1.88 -2.75
N LYS A 490 33.25 1.32 -3.95
CA LYS A 490 32.31 1.52 -5.05
C LYS A 490 31.80 0.15 -5.52
N ILE A 491 30.50 -0.01 -5.51
CA ILE A 491 29.81 -1.18 -6.07
C ILE A 491 29.41 -0.87 -7.51
N ALA A 492 29.40 -1.90 -8.38
CA ALA A 492 28.83 -1.79 -9.71
C ALA A 492 27.38 -2.29 -9.66
N ASP A 493 26.51 -1.65 -10.43
CA ASP A 493 25.16 -2.16 -10.63
C ASP A 493 25.24 -3.47 -11.43
N VAL A 494 24.73 -4.54 -10.82
CA VAL A 494 24.59 -5.84 -11.47
C VAL A 494 23.12 -6.02 -11.81
N GLU A 495 22.81 -5.81 -13.09
CA GLU A 495 21.44 -5.87 -13.61
C GLU A 495 21.13 -7.27 -14.18
N ASP A 496 19.84 -7.59 -14.28
CA ASP A 496 19.31 -8.77 -14.97
C ASP A 496 19.84 -10.14 -14.50
N ILE A 497 20.14 -10.26 -13.20
CA ILE A 497 20.53 -11.54 -12.61
C ILE A 497 19.32 -12.49 -12.59
N THR A 498 19.27 -13.43 -13.53
CA THR A 498 18.20 -14.43 -13.59
C THR A 498 18.32 -15.43 -12.44
N PHE A 499 17.21 -15.66 -11.73
CA PHE A 499 17.12 -16.65 -10.67
C PHE A 499 17.48 -18.05 -11.18
N GLY A 500 18.41 -18.72 -10.49
CA GLY A 500 18.91 -20.06 -10.82
C GLY A 500 20.27 -20.09 -11.52
N ASN A 501 20.82 -18.93 -11.90
CA ASN A 501 22.14 -18.80 -12.52
C ASN A 501 23.25 -18.42 -11.50
N ASP A 502 24.48 -18.79 -11.84
CA ASP A 502 25.67 -18.26 -11.16
C ASP A 502 25.92 -16.81 -11.59
N PHE A 503 26.45 -15.97 -10.70
CA PHE A 503 26.78 -14.57 -11.02
C PHE A 503 27.99 -14.07 -10.21
N GLN A 504 28.47 -12.87 -10.54
CA GLN A 504 29.58 -12.22 -9.84
C GLN A 504 29.22 -10.79 -9.47
N LEU A 505 29.64 -10.36 -8.27
CA LEU A 505 29.44 -9.00 -7.77
C LEU A 505 30.77 -8.23 -7.84
N PRO A 506 30.91 -7.23 -8.73
CA PRO A 506 32.11 -6.41 -8.83
C PRO A 506 32.15 -5.38 -7.69
N VAL A 507 33.26 -5.33 -6.97
CA VAL A 507 33.52 -4.30 -5.95
C VAL A 507 34.86 -3.62 -6.20
N THR A 508 34.87 -2.29 -6.16
CA THR A 508 36.07 -1.47 -6.38
C THR A 508 36.45 -0.75 -5.09
N LEU A 509 37.68 -0.96 -4.64
CA LEU A 509 38.25 -0.31 -3.47
C LEU A 509 39.22 0.77 -3.93
N LYS A 510 39.01 2.02 -3.54
CA LYS A 510 39.85 3.15 -3.92
C LYS A 510 40.53 3.74 -2.69
N ASN A 511 41.87 3.80 -2.72
CA ASN A 511 42.68 4.52 -1.75
C ASN A 511 42.83 5.97 -2.20
N ASN A 512 42.30 6.91 -1.42
CA ASN A 512 42.37 8.35 -1.69
C ASN A 512 43.52 9.04 -0.94
N SER A 513 44.39 8.27 -0.27
CA SER A 513 45.54 8.78 0.46
C SER A 513 46.84 8.70 -0.35
N TYR A 514 47.83 9.47 0.09
CA TYR A 514 49.18 9.50 -0.49
C TYR A 514 50.08 8.36 -0.01
N ALA A 515 49.60 7.49 0.88
CA ALA A 515 50.32 6.31 1.34
C ALA A 515 49.57 5.04 0.96
N GLU A 516 50.27 3.92 0.84
CA GLU A 516 49.62 2.64 0.60
C GLU A 516 48.72 2.24 1.78
N ARG A 517 47.70 1.44 1.47
CA ARG A 517 46.73 0.94 2.47
C ARG A 517 46.51 -0.53 2.30
N THR A 518 46.58 -1.25 3.40
CA THR A 518 46.19 -2.65 3.49
C THR A 518 44.78 -2.72 4.03
N VAL A 519 43.89 -3.35 3.27
CA VAL A 519 42.48 -3.44 3.64
C VAL A 519 42.04 -4.89 3.79
N ASN A 520 41.25 -5.15 4.83
CA ASN A 520 40.49 -6.37 4.99
C ASN A 520 39.06 -6.11 4.54
N MET A 521 38.64 -6.75 3.44
CA MET A 521 37.27 -6.72 2.95
C MET A 521 36.52 -7.94 3.44
N MET A 522 35.33 -7.71 3.97
CA MET A 522 34.34 -8.73 4.27
C MET A 522 33.09 -8.48 3.43
N VAL A 523 32.62 -9.54 2.77
CA VAL A 523 31.40 -9.53 1.97
C VAL A 523 30.45 -10.57 2.53
N SER A 524 29.30 -10.11 3.00
CA SER A 524 28.24 -10.97 3.54
C SER A 524 26.99 -10.83 2.69
N LEU A 525 26.56 -11.94 2.10
CA LEU A 525 25.37 -12.05 1.27
C LEU A 525 24.23 -12.67 2.09
N TYR A 526 23.07 -12.04 2.06
CA TYR A 526 21.88 -12.43 2.78
C TYR A 526 20.70 -12.58 1.83
N SER A 527 19.81 -13.48 2.20
CA SER A 527 18.45 -13.59 1.68
C SER A 527 17.56 -12.70 2.54
N ILE A 528 16.75 -11.86 1.90
CA ILE A 528 15.90 -10.86 2.56
C ILE A 528 14.47 -10.92 2.04
N PHE A 529 13.52 -10.54 2.89
CA PHE A 529 12.17 -10.19 2.45
C PHE A 529 12.21 -8.88 1.65
N TYR A 530 11.17 -8.58 0.86
CA TYR A 530 11.13 -7.30 0.13
C TYR A 530 11.15 -6.06 1.05
N THR A 531 10.83 -6.22 2.33
CA THR A 531 10.95 -5.20 3.38
C THR A 531 12.40 -4.90 3.79
N GLY A 532 13.38 -5.62 3.24
CA GLY A 532 14.79 -5.48 3.60
C GLY A 532 15.20 -6.26 4.85
N ILE A 533 14.24 -6.86 5.57
CA ILE A 533 14.50 -7.68 6.75
C ILE A 533 15.30 -8.93 6.36
N ILE A 534 16.41 -9.16 7.05
CA ILE A 534 17.27 -10.31 6.85
C ILE A 534 16.54 -11.57 7.30
N CYS A 535 16.35 -12.53 6.38
CA CYS A 535 15.84 -13.85 6.71
C CYS A 535 16.99 -14.77 7.13
N ARG A 536 18.04 -14.86 6.31
CA ARG A 536 19.20 -15.71 6.58
C ARG A 536 20.45 -15.29 5.81
N LYS A 537 21.61 -15.67 6.32
CA LYS A 537 22.90 -15.50 5.63
C LYS A 537 23.09 -16.62 4.61
N LEU A 538 23.41 -16.25 3.38
CA LEU A 538 23.67 -17.18 2.27
C LEU A 538 25.15 -17.47 2.12
N LYS A 539 25.99 -16.43 2.20
CA LYS A 539 27.43 -16.54 1.98
C LYS A 539 28.19 -15.50 2.76
N LYS A 540 29.40 -15.86 3.20
CA LYS A 540 30.39 -14.94 3.77
C LYS A 540 31.73 -15.18 3.09
N LEU A 541 32.39 -14.11 2.66
CA LEU A 541 33.70 -14.16 2.03
C LEU A 541 34.57 -13.03 2.57
N SER A 542 35.84 -13.34 2.85
CA SER A 542 36.81 -12.35 3.34
C SER A 542 38.09 -12.43 2.52
N PHE A 543 38.66 -11.28 2.19
CA PHE A 543 39.96 -11.20 1.54
C PHE A 543 40.72 -9.95 1.97
N GLN A 544 42.04 -10.03 1.92
CA GLN A 544 42.93 -8.91 2.19
C GLN A 544 43.56 -8.43 0.88
N CYS A 545 43.73 -7.13 0.72
CA CYS A 545 44.50 -6.59 -0.38
C CYS A 545 45.25 -5.31 -0.02
N LEU A 546 46.43 -5.15 -0.64
CA LEU A 546 47.19 -3.90 -0.64
C LEU A 546 46.71 -3.03 -1.80
N ILE A 547 46.44 -1.75 -1.52
CA ILE A 547 46.02 -0.74 -2.49
C ILE A 547 47.05 0.39 -2.46
N PRO A 548 47.84 0.57 -3.55
CA PRO A 548 48.79 1.67 -3.67
C PRO A 548 48.13 3.05 -3.47
N ALA A 549 48.95 4.04 -3.11
CA ALA A 549 48.51 5.42 -2.95
C ALA A 549 47.77 5.93 -4.19
N ASN A 550 46.66 6.65 -3.98
CA ASN A 550 45.83 7.23 -5.04
C ASN A 550 45.37 6.25 -6.15
N SER A 551 45.29 4.95 -5.84
CA SER A 551 44.92 3.90 -6.79
C SER A 551 43.61 3.21 -6.42
N ALA A 552 43.06 2.43 -7.36
CA ALA A 552 41.88 1.61 -7.13
C ALA A 552 42.15 0.15 -7.52
N LYS A 553 41.51 -0.78 -6.80
CA LYS A 553 41.57 -2.22 -7.04
C LYS A 553 40.15 -2.77 -7.14
N GLN A 554 39.87 -3.45 -8.25
CA GLN A 554 38.60 -4.16 -8.45
C GLN A 554 38.74 -5.63 -8.05
N CYS A 555 37.71 -6.16 -7.39
CA CYS A 555 37.59 -7.55 -6.97
C CYS A 555 36.23 -8.10 -7.41
N MET A 556 36.20 -9.39 -7.78
CA MET A 556 34.96 -10.08 -8.17
C MET A 556 34.57 -11.07 -7.07
N VAL A 557 33.33 -10.95 -6.58
CA VAL A 557 32.79 -11.87 -5.56
C VAL A 557 31.88 -12.88 -6.24
N PRO A 558 32.27 -14.17 -6.35
CA PRO A 558 31.47 -15.18 -7.03
C PRO A 558 30.30 -15.68 -6.16
N VAL A 559 29.12 -15.81 -6.75
CA VAL A 559 27.91 -16.39 -6.14
C VAL A 559 27.40 -17.52 -7.03
N SER A 560 27.32 -18.74 -6.48
CA SER A 560 26.74 -19.89 -7.20
C SER A 560 25.23 -19.97 -6.96
N ALA A 561 24.48 -20.50 -7.92
CA ALA A 561 23.06 -20.83 -7.79
C ALA A 561 22.79 -21.69 -6.55
N ASN A 562 23.69 -22.63 -6.24
CA ASN A 562 23.55 -23.49 -5.06
C ASN A 562 23.64 -22.73 -3.74
N ASP A 563 24.29 -21.55 -3.72
CA ASP A 563 24.39 -20.72 -2.53
C ASP A 563 23.00 -20.21 -2.09
N TYR A 564 22.05 -20.04 -3.03
CA TYR A 564 20.80 -19.33 -2.75
C TYR A 564 19.50 -20.04 -3.16
N ILE A 565 19.50 -20.94 -4.15
CA ILE A 565 18.27 -21.43 -4.82
C ILE A 565 17.21 -22.03 -3.87
N ASN A 566 17.62 -22.66 -2.76
CA ASN A 566 16.73 -23.28 -1.78
C ASN A 566 16.69 -22.50 -0.44
N GLN A 567 17.19 -21.27 -0.41
CA GLN A 567 17.43 -20.49 0.79
C GLN A 567 16.82 -19.07 0.72
N MET A 568 16.05 -18.78 -0.33
CA MET A 568 15.37 -17.50 -0.49
C MET A 568 14.26 -17.33 0.57
N ALA A 569 14.12 -16.10 1.07
CA ALA A 569 13.25 -15.75 2.18
C ALA A 569 11.78 -15.85 1.80
N ASP A 570 11.48 -15.33 0.62
CA ASP A 570 10.15 -15.24 0.06
C ASP A 570 10.21 -15.34 -1.47
N HIS A 571 9.04 -15.17 -2.05
CA HIS A 571 8.77 -15.15 -3.47
C HIS A 571 9.21 -13.84 -4.17
N ASN A 572 9.85 -12.90 -3.47
CA ASN A 572 10.39 -11.67 -4.06
C ASN A 572 11.87 -11.77 -4.42
N TYR A 573 12.55 -12.88 -4.08
CA TYR A 573 13.95 -13.15 -4.44
C TYR A 573 14.94 -12.02 -4.10
N GLY A 574 14.68 -11.32 -2.99
CA GLY A 574 15.52 -10.24 -2.50
C GLY A 574 16.87 -10.75 -1.98
N MET A 575 17.94 -10.05 -2.33
CA MET A 575 19.28 -10.25 -1.81
C MET A 575 19.83 -8.94 -1.24
N LYS A 576 20.53 -9.04 -0.11
CA LYS A 576 21.28 -7.95 0.51
C LYS A 576 22.75 -8.33 0.58
N VAL A 577 23.62 -7.43 0.16
CA VAL A 577 25.07 -7.60 0.26
C VAL A 577 25.65 -6.49 1.11
N ASN A 578 26.33 -6.87 2.17
CA ASN A 578 27.09 -5.95 3.02
C ASN A 578 28.57 -6.08 2.68
N TYR A 579 29.18 -4.98 2.27
CA TYR A 579 30.62 -4.83 2.08
C TYR A 579 31.16 -4.04 3.27
N VAL A 580 32.01 -4.66 4.10
CA VAL A 580 32.67 -3.99 5.22
C VAL A 580 34.17 -4.04 5.01
N CYS A 581 34.79 -2.87 4.94
CA CYS A 581 36.21 -2.68 4.66
C CYS A 581 36.91 -2.06 5.87
N SER A 582 37.84 -2.79 6.47
CA SER A 582 38.68 -2.32 7.57
C SER A 582 40.08 -1.97 7.07
N VAL A 583 40.51 -0.73 7.29
CA VAL A 583 41.84 -0.23 6.92
C VAL A 583 42.82 -0.49 8.06
N LEU A 584 43.87 -1.27 7.81
CA LEU A 584 44.76 -1.75 8.87
C LEU A 584 45.60 -0.64 9.51
N GLU A 585 46.04 0.34 8.73
CA GLU A 585 46.93 1.41 9.17
C GLU A 585 46.18 2.46 9.99
N THR A 586 45.01 2.89 9.54
CA THR A 586 44.22 3.97 10.19
C THR A 586 43.17 3.45 11.17
N LYS A 587 42.92 2.13 11.19
CA LYS A 587 41.85 1.48 11.97
C LYS A 587 40.45 2.03 11.65
N ARG A 588 40.30 2.66 10.48
CA ARG A 588 39.01 3.13 9.97
C ARG A 588 38.24 1.95 9.37
N VAL A 589 36.93 2.02 9.49
CA VAL A 589 36.01 1.05 8.90
C VAL A 589 35.05 1.81 8.00
N VAL A 590 34.81 1.26 6.82
CA VAL A 590 33.87 1.80 5.84
C VAL A 590 32.97 0.66 5.40
N ALA A 591 31.66 0.88 5.35
CA ALA A 591 30.71 -0.06 4.80
C ALA A 591 29.98 0.52 3.59
N VAL A 592 29.55 -0.37 2.71
CA VAL A 592 28.54 -0.12 1.69
C VAL A 592 27.57 -1.29 1.66
N GLN A 593 26.28 -1.02 1.50
CA GLN A 593 25.25 -2.04 1.32
C GLN A 593 24.53 -1.88 -0.01
N ASP A 594 24.29 -2.99 -0.70
CA ASP A 594 23.44 -3.04 -1.90
C ASP A 594 22.32 -4.07 -1.72
N ASP A 595 21.14 -3.70 -2.20
CA ASP A 595 19.97 -4.56 -2.24
C ASP A 595 19.53 -4.73 -3.69
N PHE A 596 19.36 -5.97 -4.12
CA PHE A 596 18.89 -6.28 -5.47
C PHE A 596 17.94 -7.48 -5.45
N VAL A 597 17.19 -7.63 -6.54
CA VAL A 597 16.20 -8.70 -6.72
C VAL A 597 16.61 -9.54 -7.92
N LEU A 598 16.53 -10.87 -7.78
CA LEU A 598 16.76 -11.78 -8.89
C LEU A 598 15.52 -11.82 -9.80
N THR A 599 15.76 -11.88 -11.11
CA THR A 599 14.70 -11.83 -12.12
C THR A 599 14.14 -13.21 -12.40
N LEU A 600 12.82 -13.28 -12.52
CA LEU A 600 12.14 -14.42 -13.10
C LEU A 600 11.88 -14.17 -14.60
N PRO A 601 11.83 -15.22 -15.43
CA PRO A 601 11.43 -15.09 -16.82
C PRO A 601 10.03 -14.48 -16.92
N THR A 602 9.87 -13.47 -17.78
CA THR A 602 8.55 -12.90 -18.06
C THR A 602 7.74 -13.87 -18.92
N PRO A 603 6.50 -14.22 -18.53
CA PRO A 603 5.61 -15.00 -19.37
C PRO A 603 5.30 -14.27 -20.67
N GLU A 604 5.30 -15.01 -21.77
CA GLU A 604 4.86 -14.48 -23.06
C GLU A 604 3.32 -14.51 -23.12
N LEU A 605 2.70 -13.38 -23.42
CA LEU A 605 1.25 -13.25 -23.54
C LEU A 605 0.89 -12.83 -24.96
N VAL A 606 0.04 -13.62 -25.62
CA VAL A 606 -0.41 -13.39 -26.99
C VAL A 606 -1.92 -13.29 -27.02
N VAL A 607 -2.43 -12.27 -27.70
CA VAL A 607 -3.86 -12.07 -27.93
C VAL A 607 -4.17 -12.21 -29.42
N SER A 608 -5.20 -12.98 -29.73
CA SER A 608 -5.63 -13.22 -31.12
C SER A 608 -6.18 -11.97 -31.82
N LYS A 609 -6.76 -11.03 -31.06
CA LYS A 609 -7.34 -9.78 -31.58
C LYS A 609 -7.08 -8.61 -30.63
N LYS A 610 -6.60 -7.48 -31.16
CA LYS A 610 -6.45 -6.23 -30.40
C LYS A 610 -7.74 -5.41 -30.33
N GLN A 611 -8.69 -5.68 -31.23
CA GLN A 611 -10.00 -5.02 -31.29
C GLN A 611 -11.10 -6.07 -31.43
N VAL A 612 -12.20 -5.90 -30.71
CA VAL A 612 -13.35 -6.81 -30.73
C VAL A 612 -14.64 -6.03 -30.51
N MET A 613 -15.73 -6.42 -31.16
CA MET A 613 -17.05 -5.83 -30.90
C MET A 613 -17.62 -6.35 -29.58
N ILE A 614 -18.50 -5.60 -28.91
CA ILE A 614 -19.29 -6.13 -27.78
C ILE A 614 -20.00 -7.43 -28.22
N GLY A 615 -19.95 -8.45 -27.36
CA GLY A 615 -20.47 -9.79 -27.61
C GLY A 615 -19.54 -10.67 -28.46
N GLY A 616 -18.50 -10.09 -29.08
CA GLY A 616 -17.49 -10.83 -29.82
C GLY A 616 -16.52 -11.58 -28.92
N GLU A 617 -15.92 -12.63 -29.47
CA GLU A 617 -14.94 -13.47 -28.78
C GLU A 617 -13.51 -13.25 -29.31
N PHE A 618 -12.55 -13.36 -28.39
CA PHE A 618 -11.12 -13.39 -28.68
C PHE A 618 -10.42 -14.42 -27.77
N GLU A 619 -9.40 -15.08 -28.30
CA GLU A 619 -8.54 -16.00 -27.56
C GLU A 619 -7.30 -15.27 -27.03
N VAL A 620 -6.90 -15.62 -25.81
CA VAL A 620 -5.64 -15.21 -25.19
C VAL A 620 -4.84 -16.44 -24.79
N SER A 621 -3.53 -16.43 -25.04
CA SER A 621 -2.61 -17.48 -24.62
C SER A 621 -1.43 -16.93 -23.85
N ILE A 622 -1.03 -17.64 -22.79
CA ILE A 622 0.15 -17.35 -21.98
C ILE A 622 1.11 -18.54 -22.06
N SER A 623 2.41 -18.27 -22.18
CA SER A 623 3.47 -19.29 -22.17
C SER A 623 4.55 -18.97 -21.13
N VAL A 624 5.07 -20.00 -20.47
CA VAL A 624 6.15 -19.91 -19.47
C VAL A 624 7.19 -20.99 -19.73
N ARG A 625 8.47 -20.61 -19.66
CA ARG A 625 9.62 -21.53 -19.69
C ARG A 625 10.16 -21.73 -18.28
N ASN A 626 10.36 -22.98 -17.87
CA ASN A 626 10.95 -23.33 -16.57
C ASN A 626 12.43 -22.88 -16.51
N PRO A 627 12.80 -21.91 -15.66
CA PRO A 627 14.18 -21.44 -15.51
C PRO A 627 15.01 -22.30 -14.54
N LEU A 628 14.38 -23.18 -13.76
CA LEU A 628 15.02 -23.90 -12.68
C LEU A 628 15.63 -25.22 -13.15
N LYS A 629 16.67 -25.65 -12.44
CA LYS A 629 17.30 -26.98 -12.59
C LYS A 629 16.49 -28.10 -11.91
N LYS A 630 15.21 -27.87 -11.62
CA LYS A 630 14.24 -28.83 -11.09
C LYS A 630 12.89 -28.68 -11.80
N ASN A 631 12.00 -29.66 -11.65
CA ASN A 631 10.65 -29.58 -12.21
C ASN A 631 9.82 -28.51 -11.47
N LEU A 632 8.87 -27.89 -12.18
CA LEU A 632 7.83 -27.07 -11.55
C LEU A 632 6.59 -27.93 -11.32
N THR A 633 6.05 -27.94 -10.12
CA THR A 633 4.85 -28.70 -9.74
C THR A 633 3.68 -27.79 -9.37
N GLY A 634 2.47 -28.34 -9.34
CA GLY A 634 1.27 -27.57 -8.96
C GLY A 634 0.92 -26.44 -9.95
N CYS A 635 1.34 -26.59 -11.20
CA CYS A 635 1.33 -25.56 -12.24
C CYS A 635 -0.11 -25.10 -12.59
N GLN A 636 -0.35 -23.79 -12.50
CA GLN A 636 -1.66 -23.17 -12.69
C GLN A 636 -1.54 -21.89 -13.50
N PHE A 637 -2.42 -21.72 -14.49
CA PHE A 637 -2.57 -20.49 -15.25
C PHE A 637 -3.90 -19.83 -14.92
N THR A 638 -3.92 -18.55 -14.57
CA THR A 638 -5.16 -17.82 -14.28
C THR A 638 -5.34 -16.64 -15.24
N PHE A 639 -6.56 -16.46 -15.74
CA PHE A 639 -6.95 -15.37 -16.63
C PHE A 639 -8.02 -14.51 -15.97
N GLU A 640 -7.89 -13.19 -16.05
CA GLU A 640 -8.90 -12.24 -15.55
C GLU A 640 -8.99 -11.01 -16.44
N SER A 641 -10.20 -10.46 -16.57
CA SER A 641 -10.42 -9.12 -17.10
C SER A 641 -11.67 -8.49 -16.48
N ALA A 642 -11.51 -7.28 -15.94
CA ALA A 642 -12.60 -6.51 -15.33
C ALA A 642 -13.80 -6.36 -16.29
N GLY A 643 -15.00 -6.72 -15.83
CA GLY A 643 -16.23 -6.67 -16.64
C GLY A 643 -16.37 -7.76 -17.70
N ASN A 644 -15.32 -8.45 -18.12
CA ASN A 644 -15.37 -9.43 -19.22
C ASN A 644 -15.34 -10.89 -18.72
N ILE A 645 -14.30 -11.26 -17.96
CA ILE A 645 -14.10 -12.62 -17.45
C ILE A 645 -13.67 -12.60 -15.98
N LYS A 646 -14.36 -13.40 -15.16
CA LYS A 646 -13.97 -13.65 -13.77
C LYS A 646 -12.67 -14.45 -13.74
N PRO A 647 -11.88 -14.37 -12.66
CA PRO A 647 -10.68 -15.20 -12.51
C PRO A 647 -10.96 -16.66 -12.86
N THR A 648 -10.31 -17.15 -13.92
CA THR A 648 -10.51 -18.51 -14.45
C THR A 648 -9.17 -19.23 -14.49
N THR A 649 -9.08 -20.37 -13.81
CA THR A 649 -7.84 -21.13 -13.67
C THR A 649 -7.81 -22.37 -14.59
N VAL A 650 -6.70 -22.57 -15.28
CA VAL A 650 -6.36 -23.75 -16.09
C VAL A 650 -5.18 -24.45 -15.43
N TYR A 651 -5.39 -25.68 -14.97
CA TYR A 651 -4.33 -26.51 -14.39
C TYR A 651 -3.47 -27.13 -15.49
N ALA A 652 -2.16 -27.14 -15.29
CA ALA A 652 -1.19 -27.74 -16.20
C ALA A 652 -0.41 -28.86 -15.49
N SER A 653 0.14 -29.77 -16.30
CA SER A 653 1.08 -30.78 -15.79
C SER A 653 2.40 -30.16 -15.33
N ASP A 654 3.14 -30.90 -14.52
CA ASP A 654 4.47 -30.49 -14.09
C ASP A 654 5.37 -30.14 -15.28
N ILE A 655 6.15 -29.07 -15.16
CA ILE A 655 7.00 -28.56 -16.22
C ILE A 655 8.44 -29.01 -15.97
N PRO A 656 9.02 -29.92 -16.77
CA PRO A 656 10.40 -30.35 -16.58
C PRO A 656 11.41 -29.21 -16.76
N THR A 657 12.61 -29.39 -16.22
CA THR A 657 13.72 -28.44 -16.41
C THR A 657 13.91 -28.07 -17.89
N ASN A 658 14.08 -26.77 -18.17
CA ASN A 658 14.24 -26.18 -19.51
C ASN A 658 13.06 -26.36 -20.49
N HIS A 659 11.94 -26.94 -20.07
CA HIS A 659 10.73 -27.07 -20.90
C HIS A 659 9.80 -25.86 -20.72
N SER A 660 8.77 -25.76 -21.57
CA SER A 660 7.75 -24.69 -21.49
C SER A 660 6.35 -25.29 -21.44
N ALA A 661 5.42 -24.54 -20.85
CA ALA A 661 4.00 -24.84 -20.89
C ALA A 661 3.23 -23.60 -21.34
N ALA A 662 2.06 -23.82 -21.92
CA ALA A 662 1.16 -22.76 -22.33
C ALA A 662 -0.28 -23.10 -22.00
N ALA A 663 -1.07 -22.07 -21.71
CA ALA A 663 -2.51 -22.17 -21.52
C ALA A 663 -3.22 -21.13 -22.38
N ARG A 664 -4.49 -21.38 -22.69
CA ARG A 664 -5.33 -20.49 -23.48
C ARG A 664 -6.72 -20.34 -22.88
N CYS A 665 -7.32 -19.19 -23.09
CA CYS A 665 -8.66 -18.86 -22.64
C CYS A 665 -9.39 -18.06 -23.73
N VAL A 666 -10.68 -18.36 -23.94
CA VAL A 666 -11.56 -17.58 -24.81
C VAL A 666 -12.36 -16.62 -23.94
N VAL A 667 -12.34 -15.34 -24.32
CA VAL A 667 -13.00 -14.26 -23.60
C VAL A 667 -14.06 -13.63 -24.50
N THR A 668 -15.28 -13.51 -23.96
CA THR A 668 -16.37 -12.75 -24.58
C THR A 668 -16.34 -11.31 -24.05
N ALA A 669 -16.26 -10.35 -24.96
CA ALA A 669 -16.27 -8.93 -24.60
C ALA A 669 -17.68 -8.50 -24.17
N LYS A 670 -17.81 -7.93 -22.97
CA LYS A 670 -19.10 -7.54 -22.38
C LYS A 670 -19.24 -6.05 -22.13
N ARG A 671 -18.12 -5.33 -22.08
CA ARG A 671 -18.07 -3.90 -21.79
C ARG A 671 -17.25 -3.19 -22.86
N ALA A 672 -17.85 -2.17 -23.49
CA ALA A 672 -17.16 -1.30 -24.44
C ALA A 672 -16.01 -0.53 -23.77
N GLY A 673 -15.05 -0.12 -24.59
CA GLY A 673 -13.86 0.61 -24.19
C GLY A 673 -12.64 -0.28 -24.02
N GLN A 674 -11.60 0.28 -23.41
CA GLN A 674 -10.34 -0.42 -23.17
C GLN A 674 -10.52 -1.50 -22.09
N CYS A 675 -10.14 -2.72 -22.45
CA CYS A 675 -10.17 -3.91 -21.61
C CYS A 675 -8.74 -4.35 -21.32
N VAL A 676 -8.37 -4.41 -20.04
CA VAL A 676 -7.11 -5.01 -19.60
C VAL A 676 -7.34 -6.47 -19.31
N LEU A 677 -6.52 -7.34 -19.90
CA LEU A 677 -6.47 -8.74 -19.56
C LEU A 677 -5.18 -9.05 -18.84
N ILE A 678 -5.32 -9.75 -17.72
CA ILE A 678 -4.23 -10.18 -16.87
C ILE A 678 -4.17 -11.70 -16.96
N ALA A 679 -2.99 -12.22 -17.26
CA ALA A 679 -2.70 -13.64 -17.19
C ALA A 679 -1.56 -13.88 -16.19
N SER A 680 -1.75 -14.86 -15.31
CA SER A 680 -0.76 -15.25 -14.32
C SER A 680 -0.43 -16.73 -14.44
N PHE A 681 0.79 -17.07 -14.04
CA PHE A 681 1.24 -18.44 -13.82
C PHE A 681 1.69 -18.59 -12.37
N LEU A 682 1.35 -19.69 -11.74
CA LEU A 682 1.69 -20.06 -10.36
C LEU A 682 2.17 -21.51 -10.34
N CYS A 683 3.17 -21.81 -9.51
CA CYS A 683 3.63 -23.16 -9.20
C CYS A 683 4.23 -23.19 -7.79
N ASP A 684 4.65 -24.36 -7.31
CA ASP A 684 5.12 -24.53 -5.93
C ASP A 684 6.55 -24.00 -5.71
N GLU A 685 7.38 -24.00 -6.76
CA GLU A 685 8.81 -23.66 -6.69
C GLU A 685 9.15 -22.19 -6.94
N MET A 686 8.25 -21.43 -7.54
CA MET A 686 8.47 -20.02 -7.85
C MET A 686 7.22 -19.17 -7.68
N SER A 687 7.45 -17.89 -7.38
CA SER A 687 6.41 -16.88 -7.24
C SER A 687 5.55 -16.76 -8.49
N SER A 688 4.34 -16.23 -8.32
CA SER A 688 3.49 -15.96 -9.47
C SER A 688 4.13 -14.95 -10.42
N VAL A 689 4.26 -15.35 -11.68
CA VAL A 689 4.62 -14.45 -12.78
C VAL A 689 3.37 -14.02 -13.51
N GLN A 690 3.33 -12.75 -13.92
CA GLN A 690 2.16 -12.15 -14.54
C GLN A 690 2.54 -11.39 -15.80
N SER A 691 1.62 -11.37 -16.76
CA SER A 691 1.68 -10.52 -17.94
C SER A 691 0.31 -9.92 -18.21
N GLN A 692 0.28 -8.83 -18.96
CA GLN A 692 -0.94 -8.13 -19.31
C GLN A 692 -0.96 -7.75 -20.79
N CYS A 693 -2.16 -7.68 -21.35
CA CYS A 693 -2.39 -7.10 -22.67
C CYS A 693 -3.66 -6.25 -22.65
N ASP A 694 -3.70 -5.25 -23.52
CA ASP A 694 -4.86 -4.41 -23.71
C ASP A 694 -5.62 -4.86 -24.97
N VAL A 695 -6.95 -4.89 -24.89
CA VAL A 695 -7.88 -5.17 -25.97
C VAL A 695 -8.91 -4.05 -26.00
N GLU A 696 -9.17 -3.47 -27.16
CA GLU A 696 -10.18 -2.44 -27.33
C GLU A 696 -11.52 -3.08 -27.71
N VAL A 697 -12.56 -2.83 -26.92
CA VAL A 697 -13.91 -3.31 -27.17
C VAL A 697 -14.74 -2.20 -27.81
N LEU A 698 -15.16 -2.40 -29.04
CA LEU A 698 -15.96 -1.47 -29.84
C LEU A 698 -17.46 -1.76 -29.67
N ILE A 699 -18.29 -0.72 -29.79
CA ILE A 699 -19.76 -0.80 -29.69
C ILE A 699 -20.36 -1.43 -30.94
#